data_AF-A0A3D2HUL4-F1
#
_entry.id   AF-A0A3D2HUL4-F1
#
_cell.length_a   1.000
_cell.length_b   1.000
_cell.length_c   1.000
_cell.angle_alpha   90.00
_cell.angle_beta   90.00
_cell.angle_gamma   90.00
#
_symmetry.space_group_name_H-M   'P 1'
#
loop_
_entity.id
_entity.type
_entity.pdbx_description
1 polymer ?
#
loop_
_entity_poly.entity_id
_entity_poly.type
_entity_poly.pdbx_seq_one_letter_code
_entity_poly.pdbx_strand_id
1 'polypeptide(L)'
;MKKLSFKKVCAVFLSAALLTSTISGLTVSAAEETPLILGDVNLDGAVSVADATEIQKYLAESADFGIRQEVAANVDNTEININTVTLIQKYLSGYDTKLSIGQPVDEGEDGIIVEKTTKLNMPAVMEGILEENQKVYYSTKHNDIPFIEVNNCLSFFRDFLEKSDFNVETSDNGNIVMCTIGNDLTAEFNYSEKYIEFSDYDLFITKKDGLPMDLIENNESKSTADEPVMFLRSPYDHYYNGDPIRISLEDYSIPMLKDKGKLFIPLSTFNDIFISQTEYVLVSIDEHLFFFNQGIILDTSNELTQLYYSIEPKETLSEEMTKFNYNELCLNLDLRYGLKDTHKIKDFDSYLNRMGLKKEYLSGNVYRIDKANIQLSTACFADFHSTYVCSSPYFDRGKYNIMDEPTANSKTYMDRYKRFADKTAIRSSILGEVEPYERRGDTVFITFDGFTAKSKAEYYNENKEPDLTDTIELFSYSLEKLKNEDSDVKNVVIDLSCNTGGNSIACAYAIYAVLGSSNISLLNPNTNALHQNVVECDLNLDGKIDKNDKSMKALGKNIALITSDLSFSCGNLFPCNIKYNDANVLALGQQSGGGACVIGYVATATGSLMQISSNNQLVSVKNGSLQDIDHGLTPDIYLTANRMYDRDYVCNLVSEQFGN
;
A
#
# COMPACT_ATOMS: atom_id res chain seq x y z
N MET A 1 -78.06 26.04 -9.87
CA MET A 1 -78.79 25.01 -9.09
C MET A 1 -78.26 23.66 -9.55
N LYS A 2 -77.59 22.78 -8.79
CA LYS A 2 -77.58 22.45 -7.36
C LYS A 2 -76.17 22.61 -6.71
N LYS A 3 -76.15 22.50 -5.38
CA LYS A 3 -75.21 22.98 -4.34
C LYS A 3 -74.00 22.05 -4.01
N LEU A 4 -72.96 22.69 -3.43
CA LEU A 4 -71.95 22.28 -2.40
C LEU A 4 -71.07 21.03 -2.69
N SER A 5 -69.76 20.96 -2.42
CA SER A 5 -68.94 21.48 -1.31
C SER A 5 -67.42 21.53 -1.65
N PHE A 6 -66.81 22.70 -1.41
CA PHE A 6 -65.55 23.03 -0.73
C PHE A 6 -64.26 22.14 -0.81
N LYS A 7 -63.25 22.75 -1.46
CA LYS A 7 -61.82 22.95 -1.09
C LYS A 7 -60.73 21.90 -1.43
N LYS A 8 -59.62 22.47 -1.93
CA LYS A 8 -58.24 21.96 -2.23
C LYS A 8 -58.15 21.30 -3.62
N VAL A 9 -57.22 21.61 -4.52
CA VAL A 9 -55.79 21.97 -4.39
C VAL A 9 -55.40 22.89 -5.57
N CYS A 10 -54.50 23.85 -5.36
CA CYS A 10 -53.93 24.71 -6.41
C CYS A 10 -52.41 24.81 -6.28
N ALA A 11 -51.79 24.98 -7.45
CA ALA A 11 -50.60 25.77 -7.76
C ALA A 11 -49.25 25.06 -7.89
N VAL A 12 -48.89 24.89 -9.17
CA VAL A 12 -47.55 24.86 -9.78
C VAL A 12 -47.17 26.31 -10.13
N PHE A 13 -45.92 26.75 -9.88
CA PHE A 13 -45.10 27.58 -10.81
C PHE A 13 -43.68 27.86 -10.25
N LEU A 14 -42.73 27.88 -11.18
CA LEU A 14 -41.26 28.10 -11.12
C LEU A 14 -40.76 29.30 -10.28
N SER A 15 -39.58 29.17 -9.67
CA SER A 15 -38.46 30.12 -9.81
C SER A 15 -37.15 29.58 -9.21
N ALA A 16 -36.04 30.07 -9.74
CA ALA A 16 -34.66 29.69 -9.48
C ALA A 16 -34.08 30.26 -8.17
N ALA A 17 -32.98 29.62 -7.74
CA ALA A 17 -31.94 30.09 -6.82
C ALA A 17 -32.29 30.27 -5.33
N LEU A 18 -31.36 29.78 -4.51
CA LEU A 18 -31.20 29.99 -3.06
C LEU A 18 -32.31 29.40 -2.18
N LEU A 19 -32.11 28.13 -1.80
CA LEU A 19 -32.52 27.62 -0.49
C LEU A 19 -31.39 26.73 0.04
N THR A 20 -30.53 27.37 0.82
CA THR A 20 -29.95 26.81 2.05
C THR A 20 -31.02 25.99 2.78
N SER A 21 -30.97 24.66 2.66
CA SER A 21 -31.68 23.76 3.55
C SER A 21 -30.66 23.12 4.47
N THR A 22 -30.42 23.82 5.58
CA THR A 22 -30.28 23.27 6.91
C THR A 22 -30.46 21.74 6.95
N ILE A 23 -29.33 21.02 6.99
CA ILE A 23 -29.29 19.73 7.65
C ILE A 23 -29.51 20.06 9.12
N SER A 24 -30.78 20.05 9.52
CA SER A 24 -31.18 20.05 10.92
C SER A 24 -30.43 18.89 11.57
N GLY A 25 -29.52 19.26 12.47
CA GLY A 25 -28.73 18.34 13.25
C GLY A 25 -29.61 17.23 13.79
N LEU A 26 -29.32 16.02 13.35
CA LEU A 26 -29.35 14.90 14.26
C LEU A 26 -28.24 15.21 15.26
N THR A 27 -28.59 15.96 16.31
CA THR A 27 -27.92 15.80 17.58
C THR A 27 -28.10 14.33 17.91
N VAL A 28 -27.08 13.54 17.61
CA VAL A 28 -26.86 12.28 18.29
C VAL A 28 -26.90 12.68 19.75
N SER A 29 -28.01 12.34 20.42
CA SER A 29 -27.99 12.29 21.87
C SER A 29 -26.84 11.34 22.18
N ALA A 30 -25.72 11.88 22.66
CA ALA A 30 -24.76 11.07 23.36
C ALA A 30 -25.59 10.26 24.36
N ALA A 31 -25.63 8.95 24.20
CA ALA A 31 -26.05 8.12 25.31
C ALA A 31 -25.08 8.53 26.43
N GLU A 32 -25.59 9.08 27.53
CA GLU A 32 -24.78 9.32 28.72
C GLU A 32 -24.13 7.97 29.04
N GLU A 33 -22.82 7.85 28.77
CA GLU A 33 -22.06 6.70 29.23
C GLU A 33 -22.23 6.66 30.75
N THR A 34 -22.65 5.51 31.25
CA THR A 34 -22.74 5.30 32.69
C THR A 34 -21.37 5.61 33.28
N PRO A 35 -21.27 6.52 34.27
CA PRO A 35 -19.98 6.90 34.83
C PRO A 35 -19.28 5.66 35.39
N LEU A 36 -17.99 5.49 35.10
CA LEU A 36 -17.20 4.41 35.66
C LEU A 36 -17.09 4.56 37.18
N ILE A 37 -17.49 3.53 37.94
CA ILE A 37 -17.44 3.55 39.41
C ILE A 37 -16.30 2.66 39.89
N LEU A 38 -15.46 3.16 40.80
CA LEU A 38 -14.34 2.39 41.34
C LEU A 38 -14.87 1.22 42.19
N GLY A 39 -14.48 0.00 41.85
CA GLY A 39 -14.93 -1.25 42.49
C GLY A 39 -16.21 -1.86 41.90
N ASP A 40 -16.86 -1.22 40.92
CA ASP A 40 -17.98 -1.76 40.15
C ASP A 40 -17.42 -2.42 38.89
N VAL A 41 -17.03 -3.68 39.01
CA VAL A 41 -16.25 -4.45 38.04
C VAL A 41 -17.15 -5.15 37.03
N ASN A 42 -18.38 -5.47 37.39
CA ASN A 42 -19.37 -5.99 36.45
C ASN A 42 -20.06 -4.86 35.64
N LEU A 43 -19.74 -3.59 35.96
CA LEU A 43 -20.23 -2.38 35.30
C LEU A 43 -21.76 -2.25 35.35
N ASP A 44 -22.39 -2.74 36.43
CA ASP A 44 -23.85 -2.70 36.61
C ASP A 44 -24.36 -1.41 37.28
N GLY A 45 -23.44 -0.53 37.69
CA GLY A 45 -23.71 0.74 38.35
C GLY A 45 -23.65 0.68 39.88
N ALA A 46 -23.33 -0.48 40.49
CA ALA A 46 -23.27 -0.62 41.94
C ALA A 46 -22.21 -1.61 42.43
N VAL A 47 -21.35 -1.16 43.35
CA VAL A 47 -20.39 -2.04 44.03
C VAL A 47 -21.12 -3.05 44.94
N SER A 48 -21.00 -4.32 44.62
CA SER A 48 -21.70 -5.44 45.22
C SER A 48 -20.82 -6.71 45.32
N VAL A 49 -21.38 -7.79 45.86
CA VAL A 49 -20.69 -9.10 45.92
C VAL A 49 -20.45 -9.67 44.51
N ALA A 50 -21.23 -9.24 43.51
CA ALA A 50 -21.03 -9.66 42.13
C ALA A 50 -19.66 -9.20 41.61
N ASP A 51 -19.22 -7.99 41.95
CA ASP A 51 -17.91 -7.44 41.54
C ASP A 51 -16.74 -8.22 42.12
N ALA A 52 -16.82 -8.52 43.42
CA ALA A 52 -15.83 -9.38 44.06
C ALA A 52 -15.78 -10.78 43.41
N THR A 53 -16.93 -11.29 42.97
CA THR A 53 -17.02 -12.58 42.26
C THR A 53 -16.44 -12.48 40.84
N GLU A 54 -16.63 -11.36 40.16
CA GLU A 54 -16.11 -11.13 38.81
C GLU A 54 -14.58 -11.05 38.80
N ILE A 55 -13.99 -10.35 39.78
CA ILE A 55 -12.53 -10.38 40.00
C ILE A 55 -12.04 -11.80 40.29
N GLN A 56 -12.76 -12.59 41.09
CA GLN A 56 -12.37 -13.98 41.33
C GLN A 56 -12.38 -14.83 40.06
N LYS A 57 -13.33 -14.61 39.14
CA LYS A 57 -13.37 -15.30 37.85
C LYS A 57 -12.19 -14.91 36.97
N TYR A 58 -11.86 -13.62 36.93
CA TYR A 58 -10.71 -13.09 36.21
C TYR A 58 -9.38 -13.66 36.73
N LEU A 59 -9.18 -13.66 38.05
CA LEU A 59 -8.00 -14.27 38.68
C LEU A 59 -7.92 -15.79 38.50
N ALA A 60 -9.03 -16.42 38.14
CA ALA A 60 -9.11 -17.85 37.83
C ALA A 60 -9.08 -18.15 36.33
N GLU A 61 -8.78 -17.16 35.47
CA GLU A 61 -8.72 -17.29 34.00
C GLU A 61 -10.02 -17.84 33.40
N SER A 62 -11.15 -17.54 34.06
CA SER A 62 -12.49 -17.99 33.64
C SER A 62 -13.36 -16.86 33.09
N ALA A 63 -12.82 -15.65 33.05
CA ALA A 63 -13.37 -14.45 32.43
C ALA A 63 -12.22 -13.50 32.11
N ASP A 64 -12.33 -12.74 31.02
CA ASP A 64 -11.38 -11.69 30.65
C ASP A 64 -11.98 -10.33 30.99
N PHE A 65 -11.11 -9.39 31.38
CA PHE A 65 -11.52 -8.01 31.63
C PHE A 65 -11.29 -7.13 30.41
N GLY A 66 -12.32 -6.34 30.08
CA GLY A 66 -12.13 -5.15 29.25
C GLY A 66 -11.46 -4.01 30.03
N ILE A 67 -10.99 -2.98 29.32
CA ILE A 67 -10.22 -1.86 29.90
C ILE A 67 -10.95 -1.18 31.06
N ARG A 68 -12.25 -0.90 30.91
CA ARG A 68 -13.05 -0.30 31.98
C ARG A 68 -13.14 -1.18 33.22
N GLN A 69 -13.21 -2.50 33.06
CA GLN A 69 -13.24 -3.45 34.19
C GLN A 69 -11.88 -3.52 34.89
N GLU A 70 -10.78 -3.47 34.14
CA GLU A 70 -9.43 -3.39 34.73
C GLU A 70 -9.28 -2.12 35.59
N VAL A 71 -9.74 -0.97 35.08
CA VAL A 71 -9.70 0.30 35.84
C VAL A 71 -10.63 0.25 37.05
N ALA A 72 -11.87 -0.25 36.92
CA ALA A 72 -12.79 -0.37 38.04
C ALA A 72 -12.27 -1.34 39.12
N ALA A 73 -11.63 -2.45 38.71
CA ALA A 73 -11.06 -3.42 39.62
C ALA A 73 -9.83 -2.87 40.34
N ASN A 74 -9.05 -1.97 39.73
CA ASN A 74 -7.82 -1.44 40.32
C ASN A 74 -8.07 -0.38 41.43
N VAL A 75 -8.72 -0.81 42.52
CA VAL A 75 -9.21 0.07 43.60
C VAL A 75 -8.09 0.72 44.45
N ASP A 76 -6.87 0.20 44.40
CA ASP A 76 -5.73 0.68 45.19
C ASP A 76 -4.53 1.12 44.35
N ASN A 77 -4.69 1.22 43.02
CA ASN A 77 -3.64 1.54 42.05
C ASN A 77 -2.46 0.54 42.08
N THR A 78 -2.74 -0.74 42.37
CA THR A 78 -1.77 -1.84 42.30
C THR A 78 -2.23 -2.91 41.30
N GLU A 79 -1.51 -4.02 41.20
CA GLU A 79 -1.90 -5.13 40.34
C GLU A 79 -3.21 -5.77 40.84
N ILE A 80 -4.14 -6.09 39.94
CA ILE A 80 -5.39 -6.78 40.29
C ILE A 80 -5.04 -8.17 40.83
N ASN A 81 -5.33 -8.43 42.09
CA ASN A 81 -5.01 -9.68 42.77
C ASN A 81 -6.03 -10.02 43.87
N ILE A 82 -5.78 -11.07 44.65
CA ILE A 82 -6.73 -11.50 45.69
C ILE A 82 -6.96 -10.44 46.79
N ASN A 83 -6.02 -9.52 47.00
CA ASN A 83 -6.20 -8.38 47.91
C ASN A 83 -7.25 -7.42 47.36
N THR A 84 -7.35 -7.25 46.05
CA THR A 84 -8.38 -6.44 45.38
C THR A 84 -9.78 -6.95 45.75
N VAL A 85 -10.00 -8.27 45.66
CA VAL A 85 -11.25 -8.92 46.11
C VAL A 85 -11.52 -8.62 47.58
N THR A 86 -10.47 -8.72 48.42
CA THR A 86 -10.57 -8.46 49.86
C THR A 86 -10.93 -7.00 50.16
N LEU A 87 -10.41 -6.04 49.39
CA LEU A 87 -10.70 -4.61 49.54
C LEU A 87 -12.16 -4.30 49.21
N ILE A 88 -12.71 -4.87 48.14
CA ILE A 88 -14.14 -4.76 47.81
C ILE A 88 -14.99 -5.39 48.93
N GLN A 89 -14.65 -6.59 49.39
CA GLN A 89 -15.40 -7.25 50.47
C GLN A 89 -15.35 -6.47 51.80
N LYS A 90 -14.21 -5.83 52.11
CA LYS A 90 -14.07 -4.92 53.27
C LYS A 90 -14.99 -3.72 53.14
N TYR A 91 -15.01 -3.07 51.97
CA TYR A 91 -15.92 -1.97 51.67
C TYR A 91 -17.39 -2.39 51.85
N LEU A 92 -17.78 -3.53 51.28
CA LEU A 92 -19.15 -4.08 51.42
C LEU A 92 -19.52 -4.40 52.87
N SER A 93 -18.53 -4.74 53.69
CA SER A 93 -18.70 -5.03 55.12
C SER A 93 -18.66 -3.77 56.01
N GLY A 94 -18.56 -2.57 55.42
CA GLY A 94 -18.54 -1.29 56.14
C GLY A 94 -17.20 -0.95 56.82
N TYR A 95 -16.10 -1.59 56.44
CA TYR A 95 -14.77 -1.21 56.91
C TYR A 95 -14.29 0.06 56.19
N ASP A 96 -13.65 0.97 56.92
CA ASP A 96 -12.95 2.11 56.33
C ASP A 96 -11.69 1.64 55.60
N THR A 97 -11.73 1.65 54.27
CA THR A 97 -10.61 1.25 53.41
C THR A 97 -9.64 2.40 53.13
N LYS A 98 -10.03 3.66 53.39
CA LYS A 98 -9.37 4.88 52.88
C LYS A 98 -9.24 4.97 51.35
N LEU A 99 -9.95 4.12 50.61
CA LEU A 99 -10.00 4.11 49.14
C LEU A 99 -11.33 4.70 48.66
N SER A 100 -11.36 5.21 47.44
CA SER A 100 -12.54 5.84 46.84
C SER A 100 -13.54 4.82 46.25
N ILE A 101 -13.62 3.61 46.81
CA ILE A 101 -14.52 2.55 46.33
C ILE A 101 -15.98 3.05 46.39
N GLY A 102 -16.74 2.81 45.33
CA GLY A 102 -18.12 3.28 45.16
C GLY A 102 -18.26 4.73 44.73
N GLN A 103 -17.16 5.41 44.41
CA GLN A 103 -17.17 6.76 43.84
C GLN A 103 -16.92 6.73 42.32
N PRO A 104 -17.47 7.69 41.56
CA PRO A 104 -17.12 7.87 40.15
C PRO A 104 -15.61 8.10 39.98
N VAL A 105 -15.05 7.50 38.93
CA VAL A 105 -13.68 7.71 38.48
C VAL A 105 -13.64 8.95 37.58
N ASP A 106 -12.67 9.84 37.81
CA ASP A 106 -12.40 10.94 36.88
C ASP A 106 -11.57 10.40 35.71
N GLU A 107 -12.23 10.19 34.58
CA GLU A 107 -11.62 9.64 33.38
C GLU A 107 -10.90 10.70 32.53
N GLY A 108 -11.10 12.00 32.81
CA GLY A 108 -10.51 13.07 32.00
C GLY A 108 -11.03 13.14 30.54
N GLU A 109 -10.35 13.94 29.71
CA GLU A 109 -10.74 14.18 28.32
C GLU A 109 -10.49 12.98 27.40
N ASP A 110 -9.40 12.25 27.60
CA ASP A 110 -9.00 11.13 26.74
C ASP A 110 -9.23 9.76 27.38
N GLY A 111 -9.86 9.70 28.55
CA GLY A 111 -10.02 8.47 29.32
C GLY A 111 -8.77 8.11 30.13
N ILE A 112 -8.88 7.06 30.94
CA ILE A 112 -7.72 6.50 31.64
C ILE A 112 -6.96 5.61 30.66
N ILE A 113 -5.70 5.96 30.40
CA ILE A 113 -4.81 5.18 29.54
C ILE A 113 -4.22 4.00 30.33
N VAL A 114 -4.43 2.80 29.82
CA VAL A 114 -3.93 1.54 30.36
C VAL A 114 -2.85 0.99 29.44
N GLU A 115 -1.68 0.70 29.99
CA GLU A 115 -0.56 0.06 29.28
C GLU A 115 -0.73 -1.46 29.30
N LYS A 116 -0.64 -2.09 28.14
CA LYS A 116 -0.56 -3.54 27.96
C LYS A 116 0.76 -3.92 27.32
N THR A 117 1.31 -5.06 27.73
CA THR A 117 2.46 -5.67 27.05
C THR A 117 1.94 -6.69 26.04
N THR A 118 2.31 -6.49 24.77
CA THR A 118 1.84 -7.26 23.63
C THR A 118 3.05 -7.87 22.93
N LYS A 119 2.92 -9.10 22.41
CA LYS A 119 4.00 -9.73 21.67
C LYS A 119 4.06 -9.23 20.23
N LEU A 120 5.17 -8.62 19.83
CA LEU A 120 5.52 -8.35 18.45
C LEU A 120 6.13 -9.59 17.80
N ASN A 121 5.45 -10.09 16.77
CA ASN A 121 5.82 -11.28 16.02
C ASN A 121 6.34 -10.83 14.64
N MET A 122 7.60 -11.17 14.37
CA MET A 122 8.32 -10.77 13.15
C MET A 122 8.95 -12.00 12.47
N PRO A 123 9.19 -11.97 11.15
CA PRO A 123 9.96 -13.02 10.48
C PRO A 123 11.40 -13.07 11.01
N ALA A 124 11.89 -14.26 11.36
CA ALA A 124 13.29 -14.46 11.70
C ALA A 124 14.19 -14.59 10.46
N VAL A 125 15.46 -14.19 10.57
CA VAL A 125 16.43 -14.16 9.44
C VAL A 125 16.73 -15.53 8.84
N MET A 126 16.74 -16.59 9.66
CA MET A 126 17.13 -17.95 9.23
C MET A 126 16.00 -18.97 9.40
N GLU A 127 14.73 -18.53 9.30
CA GLU A 127 13.46 -19.24 9.57
C GLU A 127 12.94 -19.11 11.02
N GLY A 128 11.61 -19.11 11.17
CA GLY A 128 10.89 -19.00 12.44
C GLY A 128 10.31 -17.62 12.74
N ILE A 129 9.82 -17.44 13.98
CA ILE A 129 9.28 -16.17 14.49
C ILE A 129 10.26 -15.55 15.50
N LEU A 130 10.57 -14.28 15.31
CA LEU A 130 11.20 -13.44 16.35
C LEU A 130 10.09 -12.79 17.18
N GLU A 131 10.09 -13.03 18.49
CA GLU A 131 9.15 -12.42 19.43
C GLU A 131 9.84 -11.34 20.28
N GLU A 132 9.24 -10.15 20.33
CA GLU A 132 9.66 -9.08 21.22
C GLU A 132 8.46 -8.50 21.99
N ASN A 133 8.68 -8.07 23.23
CA ASN A 133 7.64 -7.40 24.01
C ASN A 133 7.54 -5.94 23.57
N GLN A 134 6.32 -5.50 23.22
CA GLN A 134 6.01 -4.12 22.89
C GLN A 134 4.90 -3.59 23.76
N LYS A 135 4.93 -2.27 24.02
CA LYS A 135 3.90 -1.58 24.79
C LYS A 135 2.82 -1.08 23.85
N VAL A 136 1.58 -1.49 24.11
CA VAL A 136 0.37 -0.99 23.46
C VAL A 136 -0.51 -0.38 24.54
N TYR A 137 -1.25 0.66 24.19
CA TYR A 137 -2.06 1.42 25.13
C TYR A 137 -3.52 1.38 24.70
N TYR A 138 -4.42 1.36 25.68
CA TYR A 138 -5.86 1.48 25.46
C TYR A 138 -6.41 2.56 26.37
N SER A 139 -7.60 3.07 26.06
CA SER A 139 -8.27 4.07 26.91
C SER A 139 -9.64 3.56 27.34
N THR A 140 -10.11 3.98 28.51
CA THR A 140 -11.50 3.72 28.93
C THR A 140 -12.56 4.31 27.98
N LYS A 141 -12.19 5.33 27.19
CA LYS A 141 -13.01 5.90 26.10
C LYS A 141 -12.86 5.15 24.79
N HIS A 142 -11.73 4.47 24.61
CA HIS A 142 -11.40 3.72 23.41
C HIS A 142 -10.88 2.33 23.78
N ASN A 143 -11.83 1.42 24.04
CA ASN A 143 -11.55 0.15 24.71
C ASN A 143 -10.97 -0.88 23.76
N ASP A 144 -11.31 -0.78 22.48
CA ASP A 144 -10.92 -1.77 21.47
C ASP A 144 -9.86 -1.27 20.49
N ILE A 145 -9.54 0.03 20.52
CA ILE A 145 -8.56 0.65 19.61
C ILE A 145 -7.18 0.63 20.28
N PRO A 146 -6.17 -0.06 19.69
CA PRO A 146 -4.81 -0.05 20.21
C PRO A 146 -4.08 1.23 19.83
N PHE A 147 -3.47 1.87 20.82
CA PHE A 147 -2.65 3.07 20.68
C PHE A 147 -1.18 2.79 20.97
N ILE A 148 -0.32 3.66 20.46
CA ILE A 148 1.11 3.64 20.70
C ILE A 148 1.58 5.07 21.00
N GLU A 149 2.51 5.20 21.95
CA GLU A 149 3.11 6.48 22.31
C GLU A 149 3.96 7.00 21.13
N VAL A 150 3.74 8.24 20.70
CA VAL A 150 4.38 8.83 19.51
C VAL A 150 5.91 8.79 19.60
N ASN A 151 6.50 9.04 20.78
CA ASN A 151 7.96 8.96 20.95
C ASN A 151 8.50 7.54 20.75
N ASN A 152 7.73 6.52 21.13
CA ASN A 152 8.10 5.12 20.91
C ASN A 152 7.95 4.74 19.44
N CYS A 153 6.88 5.20 18.76
CA CYS A 153 6.71 5.06 17.31
C CYS A 153 7.90 5.62 16.54
N LEU A 154 8.29 6.86 16.84
CA LEU A 154 9.37 7.55 16.16
C LEU A 154 10.72 6.88 16.43
N SER A 155 10.92 6.32 17.63
CA SER A 155 12.11 5.54 17.95
C SER A 155 12.16 4.22 17.18
N PHE A 156 11.04 3.48 17.13
CA PHE A 156 10.92 2.28 16.32
C PHE A 156 11.17 2.58 14.84
N PHE A 157 10.54 3.64 14.32
CA PHE A 157 10.67 4.05 12.92
C PHE A 157 12.09 4.51 12.56
N ARG A 158 12.75 5.26 13.46
CA ARG A 158 14.17 5.63 13.33
C ARG A 158 15.03 4.38 13.13
N ASP A 159 14.89 3.41 14.03
CA ASP A 159 15.68 2.18 14.02
C ASP A 159 15.39 1.36 12.76
N PHE A 160 14.12 1.29 12.36
CA PHE A 160 13.67 0.63 11.13
C PHE A 160 14.22 1.27 9.85
N LEU A 161 14.33 2.60 9.81
CA LEU A 161 14.95 3.33 8.70
C LEU A 161 16.49 3.41 8.80
N GLU A 162 17.08 2.88 9.87
CA GLU A 162 18.51 2.93 10.17
C GLU A 162 19.09 4.36 10.28
N LYS A 163 18.24 5.37 10.51
CA LYS A 163 18.65 6.78 10.60
C LYS A 163 19.17 7.12 12.00
N SER A 164 20.26 7.88 12.09
CA SER A 164 20.89 8.23 13.38
C SER A 164 20.63 9.66 13.86
N ASP A 165 20.05 10.50 13.01
CA ASP A 165 19.90 11.95 13.16
C ASP A 165 18.46 12.38 13.48
N PHE A 166 17.66 11.48 14.07
CA PHE A 166 16.34 11.79 14.62
C PHE A 166 16.48 12.55 15.94
N ASN A 167 15.91 13.75 15.99
CA ASN A 167 15.67 14.50 17.21
C ASN A 167 14.16 14.57 17.47
N VAL A 168 13.73 14.21 18.68
CA VAL A 168 12.31 14.25 19.05
C VAL A 168 12.14 15.17 20.25
N GLU A 169 11.34 16.22 20.08
CA GLU A 169 11.05 17.21 21.11
C GLU A 169 9.57 17.23 21.42
N THR A 170 9.24 17.12 22.71
CA THR A 170 7.87 17.25 23.21
C THR A 170 7.72 18.62 23.87
N SER A 171 6.72 19.40 23.48
CA SER A 171 6.46 20.72 24.02
C SER A 171 4.97 20.90 24.40
N ASP A 172 4.67 22.03 25.03
CA ASP A 172 3.31 22.41 25.43
C ASP A 172 2.57 21.30 26.21
N ASN A 173 3.26 20.72 27.20
CA ASN A 173 2.74 19.63 28.05
C ASN A 173 2.22 18.43 27.25
N GLY A 174 2.94 18.01 26.20
CA GLY A 174 2.59 16.86 25.36
C GLY A 174 1.61 17.20 24.24
N ASN A 175 1.25 18.47 24.07
CA ASN A 175 0.34 18.89 23.01
C ASN A 175 0.99 18.86 21.61
N ILE A 176 2.31 19.08 21.56
CA ILE A 176 3.09 19.05 20.32
C ILE A 176 4.26 18.09 20.51
N VAL A 177 4.38 17.13 19.59
CA VAL A 177 5.60 16.32 19.41
C VAL A 177 6.18 16.66 18.06
N MET A 178 7.43 17.13 18.04
CA MET A 178 8.16 17.46 16.82
C MET A 178 9.28 16.44 16.63
N CYS A 179 9.29 15.75 15.50
CA CYS A 179 10.43 14.98 15.04
C CYS A 179 11.19 15.78 13.99
N THR A 180 12.51 15.86 14.10
CA THR A 180 13.39 16.48 13.11
C THR A 180 14.47 15.48 12.70
N ILE A 181 14.68 15.34 11.39
CA ILE A 181 15.78 14.56 10.81
C ILE A 181 16.75 15.58 10.19
N GLY A 182 18.02 15.53 10.58
CA GLY A 182 19.00 16.53 10.14
C GLY A 182 18.68 17.93 10.68
N ASN A 183 18.61 18.93 9.79
CA ASN A 183 18.43 20.34 10.19
C ASN A 183 17.05 20.93 9.82
N ASP A 184 16.29 20.28 8.94
CA ASP A 184 15.16 20.92 8.24
C ASP A 184 13.99 19.98 7.91
N LEU A 185 14.18 18.66 7.98
CA LEU A 185 13.12 17.70 7.65
C LEU A 185 12.30 17.37 8.90
N THR A 186 11.02 17.72 8.92
CA THR A 186 10.19 17.66 10.14
C THR A 186 8.93 16.82 9.98
N ALA A 187 8.52 16.17 11.07
CA ALA A 187 7.17 15.64 11.27
C ALA A 187 6.60 16.18 12.59
N GLU A 188 5.53 16.97 12.52
CA GLU A 188 4.84 17.56 13.66
C GLU A 188 3.56 16.80 13.97
N PHE A 189 3.38 16.41 15.22
CA PHE A 189 2.14 15.84 15.74
C PHE A 189 1.49 16.86 16.66
N ASN A 190 0.26 17.26 16.36
CA ASN A 190 -0.46 18.29 17.11
C ASN A 190 -1.77 17.71 17.69
N TYR A 191 -1.85 17.61 19.00
CA TYR A 191 -3.01 17.07 19.72
C TYR A 191 -4.22 18.00 19.68
N SER A 192 -4.03 19.32 19.75
CA SER A 192 -5.15 20.28 19.83
C SER A 192 -5.88 20.40 18.51
N GLU A 193 -5.14 20.38 17.40
CA GLU A 193 -5.69 20.44 16.05
C GLU A 193 -5.82 19.06 15.38
N LYS A 194 -5.39 17.99 16.07
CA LYS A 194 -5.51 16.58 15.65
C LYS A 194 -4.94 16.33 14.25
N TYR A 195 -3.70 16.74 14.01
CA TYR A 195 -3.01 16.50 12.74
C TYR A 195 -1.60 15.95 12.90
N ILE A 196 -1.10 15.42 11.78
CA ILE A 196 0.31 15.12 11.55
C ILE A 196 0.76 15.89 10.30
N GLU A 197 1.81 16.71 10.40
CA GLU A 197 2.32 17.53 9.29
C GLU A 197 3.76 17.19 8.97
N PHE A 198 4.08 17.05 7.69
CA PHE A 198 5.43 16.77 7.18
C PHE A 198 5.92 17.94 6.35
N SER A 199 7.18 18.35 6.53
CA SER A 199 7.81 19.34 5.64
C SER A 199 8.08 18.78 4.24
N ASP A 200 8.39 17.48 4.16
CA ASP A 200 8.49 16.70 2.93
C ASP A 200 8.26 15.22 3.31
N TYR A 201 7.10 14.66 2.94
CA TYR A 201 6.70 13.33 3.38
C TYR A 201 7.54 12.21 2.76
N ASP A 202 7.77 12.27 1.45
CA ASP A 202 8.48 11.21 0.72
C ASP A 202 9.95 11.12 1.15
N LEU A 203 10.59 12.27 1.40
CA LEU A 203 11.96 12.30 1.93
C LEU A 203 12.02 11.85 3.40
N PHE A 204 11.00 12.18 4.22
CA PHE A 204 10.96 11.80 5.64
C PHE A 204 11.00 10.29 5.83
N ILE A 205 10.19 9.56 5.06
CA ILE A 205 10.03 8.10 5.15
C ILE A 205 11.14 7.30 4.45
N THR A 206 12.08 7.96 3.77
CA THR A 206 13.18 7.29 3.06
C THR A 206 14.16 6.67 4.05
N LYS A 207 14.69 5.48 3.76
CA LYS A 207 15.75 4.83 4.57
C LYS A 207 17.05 5.62 4.56
N LYS A 208 17.93 5.39 5.54
CA LYS A 208 19.28 5.93 5.53
C LYS A 208 20.01 5.53 4.24
N ASP A 209 20.76 6.47 3.67
CA ASP A 209 21.52 6.33 2.42
C ASP A 209 20.68 6.00 1.17
N GLY A 210 19.35 5.86 1.29
CA GLY A 210 18.42 5.68 0.20
C GLY A 210 17.98 6.99 -0.45
N LEU A 211 17.33 6.89 -1.61
CA LEU A 211 16.68 8.01 -2.27
C LEU A 211 15.15 7.86 -2.18
N PRO A 212 14.41 8.97 -1.99
CA PRO A 212 12.96 8.95 -2.00
C PRO A 212 12.43 8.50 -3.35
N MET A 213 11.40 7.63 -3.36
CA MET A 213 10.76 7.17 -4.60
C MET A 213 11.75 6.56 -5.62
N ASP A 214 12.75 5.83 -5.13
CA ASP A 214 13.75 5.16 -5.96
C ASP A 214 13.19 3.83 -6.52
N LEU A 215 13.23 3.67 -7.84
CA LEU A 215 12.76 2.44 -8.49
C LEU A 215 13.91 1.44 -8.70
N ILE A 216 15.16 1.86 -8.48
CA ILE A 216 16.37 1.12 -8.83
C ILE A 216 17.20 0.95 -7.55
N GLU A 217 16.81 -0.02 -6.71
CA GLU A 217 17.40 -0.21 -5.38
C GLU A 217 18.86 -0.69 -5.38
N ASN A 218 19.34 -1.32 -6.47
CA ASN A 218 20.70 -1.86 -6.60
C ASN A 218 21.73 -0.82 -7.11
N ASN A 219 21.60 0.44 -6.72
CA ASN A 219 22.48 1.50 -7.21
C ASN A 219 23.77 1.62 -6.41
N GLU A 220 24.89 1.73 -7.12
CA GLU A 220 26.22 1.60 -6.51
C GLU A 220 27.04 2.88 -6.66
N SER A 221 27.77 3.23 -5.58
CA SER A 221 28.90 4.16 -5.68
C SER A 221 30.12 3.39 -6.19
N LYS A 222 30.99 4.01 -7.00
CA LYS A 222 32.27 3.39 -7.45
C LYS A 222 33.18 3.17 -6.23
N SER A 223 32.95 2.12 -5.46
CA SER A 223 33.54 2.00 -4.12
C SER A 223 34.95 1.39 -4.16
N THR A 224 35.26 0.48 -5.09
CA THR A 224 36.63 0.01 -5.39
C THR A 224 36.71 -0.61 -6.79
N ALA A 225 37.92 -0.87 -7.32
CA ALA A 225 38.12 -1.36 -8.69
C ALA A 225 37.79 -2.85 -8.93
N ASP A 226 37.48 -3.61 -7.86
CA ASP A 226 37.43 -5.09 -7.91
C ASP A 226 36.01 -5.67 -7.75
N GLU A 227 35.00 -4.88 -7.39
CA GLU A 227 33.59 -5.34 -7.34
C GLU A 227 32.84 -4.99 -8.63
N PRO A 228 32.05 -5.92 -9.20
CA PRO A 228 31.30 -5.67 -10.42
C PRO A 228 30.22 -4.60 -10.17
N VAL A 229 30.09 -3.64 -11.07
CA VAL A 229 29.09 -2.56 -10.98
C VAL A 229 28.01 -2.76 -12.04
N MET A 230 26.77 -3.02 -11.60
CA MET A 230 25.65 -3.26 -12.52
C MET A 230 24.93 -1.98 -12.92
N PHE A 231 24.65 -1.12 -11.93
CA PHE A 231 24.01 0.18 -12.11
C PHE A 231 24.82 1.28 -11.45
N LEU A 232 25.02 2.38 -12.16
CA LEU A 232 25.65 3.58 -11.63
C LEU A 232 24.71 4.76 -11.77
N ARG A 233 24.52 5.48 -10.66
CA ARG A 233 23.70 6.69 -10.62
C ARG A 233 24.31 7.78 -11.51
N SER A 234 23.49 8.33 -12.40
CA SER A 234 23.87 9.46 -13.24
C SER A 234 23.92 10.76 -12.43
N PRO A 235 24.79 11.72 -12.75
CA PRO A 235 24.75 13.06 -12.16
C PRO A 235 23.48 13.85 -12.50
N TYR A 236 22.64 13.35 -13.42
CA TYR A 236 21.35 13.94 -13.77
C TYR A 236 20.16 13.32 -13.05
N ASP A 237 20.39 12.30 -12.23
CA ASP A 237 19.39 11.79 -11.32
C ASP A 237 19.03 12.87 -10.30
N HIS A 238 17.73 13.10 -10.09
CA HIS A 238 17.29 14.21 -9.26
C HIS A 238 15.93 13.97 -8.64
N TYR A 239 15.87 14.25 -7.34
CA TYR A 239 14.65 14.36 -6.57
C TYR A 239 14.24 15.82 -6.43
N TYR A 240 13.00 16.11 -6.79
CA TYR A 240 12.34 17.38 -6.53
C TYR A 240 11.46 17.19 -5.29
N ASN A 241 11.77 17.95 -4.25
CA ASN A 241 11.09 17.91 -2.95
C ASN A 241 9.57 18.00 -3.10
N GLY A 242 8.87 17.26 -2.24
CA GLY A 242 7.44 17.37 -2.09
C GLY A 242 7.05 18.68 -1.41
N ASP A 243 5.86 19.18 -1.74
CA ASP A 243 5.15 20.17 -0.95
C ASP A 243 4.87 19.60 0.45
N PRO A 244 4.91 20.46 1.50
CA PRO A 244 4.48 20.05 2.82
C PRO A 244 3.04 19.53 2.82
N ILE A 245 2.79 18.45 3.54
CA ILE A 245 1.45 17.88 3.68
C ILE A 245 1.00 17.88 5.13
N ARG A 246 -0.27 18.21 5.34
CA ARG A 246 -0.96 18.10 6.63
C ARG A 246 -2.03 17.04 6.55
N ILE A 247 -1.92 16.03 7.40
CA ILE A 247 -2.85 14.92 7.53
C ILE A 247 -3.76 15.22 8.73
N SER A 248 -5.00 15.65 8.46
CA SER A 248 -6.01 15.91 9.50
C SER A 248 -6.65 14.59 9.95
N LEU A 249 -6.41 14.18 11.18
CA LEU A 249 -7.03 12.98 11.77
C LEU A 249 -8.49 13.27 12.19
N GLU A 250 -8.79 14.51 12.55
CA GLU A 250 -10.15 14.97 12.89
C GLU A 250 -11.13 14.78 11.72
N ASP A 251 -10.68 15.04 10.48
CA ASP A 251 -11.50 14.91 9.27
C ASP A 251 -12.05 13.48 9.09
N TYR A 252 -11.36 12.49 9.65
CA TYR A 252 -11.73 11.07 9.62
C TYR A 252 -12.26 10.58 10.98
N SER A 253 -12.40 11.45 11.98
CA SER A 253 -12.76 11.04 13.36
C SER A 253 -11.81 9.98 13.92
N ILE A 254 -10.50 10.13 13.66
CA ILE A 254 -9.45 9.27 14.19
C ILE A 254 -8.91 9.91 15.48
N PRO A 255 -8.93 9.20 16.63
CA PRO A 255 -8.57 9.78 17.92
C PRO A 255 -7.06 9.99 18.06
N MET A 256 -6.66 11.07 18.74
CA MET A 256 -5.34 11.21 19.37
C MET A 256 -5.54 11.41 20.86
N LEU A 257 -4.75 10.72 21.68
CA LEU A 257 -4.86 10.76 23.15
C LEU A 257 -3.65 11.43 23.76
N LYS A 258 -3.83 12.05 24.93
CA LYS A 258 -2.76 12.65 25.71
C LYS A 258 -2.93 12.33 27.18
N ASP A 259 -1.87 11.80 27.79
CA ASP A 259 -1.81 11.59 29.25
C ASP A 259 -0.43 11.95 29.77
N LYS A 260 -0.37 12.64 30.92
CA LYS A 260 0.88 12.97 31.65
C LYS A 260 2.01 13.51 30.75
N GLY A 261 1.69 14.37 29.80
CA GLY A 261 2.67 14.98 28.89
C GLY A 261 3.14 14.08 27.74
N LYS A 262 2.53 12.91 27.55
CA LYS A 262 2.76 11.99 26.44
C LYS A 262 1.61 12.06 25.44
N LEU A 263 1.94 11.88 24.17
CA LEU A 263 0.99 11.84 23.06
C LEU A 263 0.90 10.41 22.51
N PHE A 264 -0.31 9.97 22.16
CA PHE A 264 -0.59 8.65 21.64
C PHE A 264 -1.43 8.74 20.37
N ILE A 265 -1.12 7.87 19.41
CA ILE A 265 -1.87 7.70 18.17
C ILE A 265 -2.27 6.24 18.00
N PRO A 266 -3.33 5.92 17.24
CA PRO A 266 -3.68 4.55 16.97
C PRO A 266 -2.56 3.84 16.22
N LEU A 267 -2.35 2.57 16.54
CA LEU A 267 -1.29 1.76 15.93
C LEU A 267 -1.50 1.59 14.42
N SER A 268 -2.76 1.45 13.98
CA SER A 268 -3.11 1.41 12.55
C SER A 268 -2.73 2.71 11.84
N THR A 269 -2.99 3.88 12.44
CA THR A 269 -2.60 5.18 11.87
C THR A 269 -1.08 5.29 11.73
N PHE A 270 -0.32 4.80 12.71
CA PHE A 270 1.14 4.73 12.62
C PHE A 270 1.60 3.81 11.47
N ASN A 271 0.99 2.63 11.32
CA ASN A 271 1.25 1.73 10.19
C ASN A 271 1.00 2.42 8.84
N ASP A 272 -0.14 3.09 8.73
CA ASP A 272 -0.63 3.65 7.46
C ASP A 272 0.23 4.82 6.98
N ILE A 273 0.70 5.65 7.91
CA ILE A 273 1.52 6.83 7.60
C ILE A 273 3.00 6.47 7.45
N PHE A 274 3.54 5.54 8.24
CA PHE A 274 4.99 5.31 8.33
C PHE A 274 5.45 3.95 7.79
N ILE A 275 4.84 2.85 8.25
CA ILE A 275 5.36 1.49 8.00
C ILE A 275 5.00 0.98 6.60
N SER A 276 3.75 1.12 6.20
CA SER A 276 3.22 0.59 4.93
C SER A 276 3.85 1.19 3.67
N GLN A 277 4.66 2.23 3.81
CA GLN A 277 5.46 2.80 2.72
C GLN A 277 6.67 1.94 2.34
N THR A 278 7.07 1.01 3.21
CA THR A 278 8.23 0.15 2.99
C THR A 278 7.85 -1.30 2.67
N GLU A 279 6.65 -1.52 2.13
CA GLU A 279 6.05 -2.84 1.80
C GLU A 279 5.76 -3.78 2.98
N TYR A 280 6.14 -3.40 4.19
CA TYR A 280 5.78 -4.09 5.43
C TYR A 280 4.49 -3.51 6.00
N VAL A 281 3.78 -4.29 6.81
CA VAL A 281 2.61 -3.85 7.57
C VAL A 281 2.77 -4.26 9.03
N LEU A 282 2.30 -3.39 9.92
CA LEU A 282 2.22 -3.60 11.36
C LEU A 282 0.74 -3.55 11.77
N VAL A 283 0.21 -4.67 12.26
CA VAL A 283 -1.20 -4.78 12.70
C VAL A 283 -1.29 -5.35 14.11
N SER A 284 -2.24 -4.85 14.89
CA SER A 284 -2.57 -5.40 16.21
C SER A 284 -3.84 -6.23 16.10
N ILE A 285 -3.76 -7.48 16.54
CA ILE A 285 -4.85 -8.43 16.54
C ILE A 285 -4.85 -9.11 17.91
N ASP A 286 -5.86 -8.80 18.72
CA ASP A 286 -5.94 -9.25 20.12
C ASP A 286 -4.63 -8.96 20.88
N GLU A 287 -3.99 -9.97 21.46
CA GLU A 287 -2.75 -9.83 22.25
C GLU A 287 -1.46 -9.92 21.40
N HIS A 288 -1.57 -9.82 20.08
CA HIS A 288 -0.46 -9.92 19.15
C HIS A 288 -0.30 -8.65 18.31
N LEU A 289 0.96 -8.26 18.09
CA LEU A 289 1.36 -7.41 16.97
C LEU A 289 2.00 -8.30 15.91
N PHE A 290 1.65 -8.08 14.65
CA PHE A 290 2.21 -8.80 13.51
C PHE A 290 2.91 -7.81 12.60
N PHE A 291 4.18 -8.10 12.27
CA PHE A 291 4.97 -7.35 11.32
C PHE A 291 5.37 -8.24 10.14
N PHE A 292 4.78 -8.01 8.98
CA PHE A 292 4.96 -8.86 7.80
C PHE A 292 4.84 -8.08 6.49
N ASN A 293 5.21 -8.71 5.38
CA ASN A 293 4.93 -8.20 4.03
C ASN A 293 4.08 -9.21 3.25
N GLN A 294 3.69 -8.88 2.01
CA GLN A 294 2.88 -9.76 1.17
C GLN A 294 3.51 -11.15 0.99
N GLY A 295 4.83 -11.23 0.74
CA GLY A 295 5.52 -12.50 0.50
C GLY A 295 5.37 -13.48 1.68
N ILE A 296 5.48 -12.97 2.90
CA ILE A 296 5.34 -13.76 4.12
C ILE A 296 3.90 -14.25 4.29
N ILE A 297 2.92 -13.33 4.24
CA ILE A 297 1.53 -13.67 4.59
C ILE A 297 0.86 -14.59 3.55
N LEU A 298 1.34 -14.58 2.30
CA LEU A 298 0.88 -15.49 1.25
C LEU A 298 1.49 -16.89 1.36
N ASP A 299 2.63 -17.04 2.04
CA ASP A 299 3.22 -18.35 2.30
C ASP A 299 2.51 -19.04 3.48
N THR A 300 1.58 -19.93 3.15
CA THR A 300 0.83 -20.73 4.15
C THR A 300 1.70 -21.71 4.95
N SER A 301 2.93 -21.99 4.48
CA SER A 301 3.88 -22.82 5.23
C SER A 301 4.68 -22.03 6.27
N ASN A 302 4.67 -20.70 6.18
CA ASN A 302 5.36 -19.81 7.10
C ASN A 302 4.71 -19.83 8.51
N GLU A 303 5.54 -19.93 9.55
CA GLU A 303 5.08 -19.98 10.94
C GLU A 303 4.33 -18.71 11.38
N LEU A 304 4.76 -17.53 10.92
CA LEU A 304 4.09 -16.26 11.24
C LEU A 304 2.67 -16.23 10.63
N THR A 305 2.52 -16.73 9.41
CA THR A 305 1.22 -16.86 8.73
C THR A 305 0.31 -17.86 9.45
N GLN A 306 0.86 -18.97 9.95
CA GLN A 306 0.11 -19.94 10.73
C GLN A 306 -0.35 -19.37 12.07
N LEU A 307 0.53 -18.64 12.78
CA LEU A 307 0.17 -17.93 14.00
C LEU A 307 -0.94 -16.90 13.73
N TYR A 308 -0.80 -16.12 12.66
CA TYR A 308 -1.80 -15.13 12.26
C TYR A 308 -3.19 -15.73 12.08
N TYR A 309 -3.30 -16.86 11.39
CA TYR A 309 -4.57 -17.56 11.17
C TYR A 309 -4.95 -18.56 12.26
N SER A 310 -4.19 -18.62 13.36
CA SER A 310 -4.57 -19.39 14.57
C SER A 310 -5.48 -18.61 15.51
N ILE A 311 -5.60 -17.30 15.31
CA ILE A 311 -6.50 -16.43 16.08
C ILE A 311 -7.95 -16.88 15.85
N GLU A 312 -8.73 -16.93 16.93
CA GLU A 312 -10.12 -17.37 16.88
C GLU A 312 -10.96 -16.41 16.01
N PRO A 313 -11.71 -16.93 15.02
CA PRO A 313 -12.58 -16.10 14.19
C PRO A 313 -13.65 -15.35 14.99
N LYS A 314 -14.02 -14.16 14.52
CA LYS A 314 -15.11 -13.34 15.11
C LYS A 314 -16.22 -13.15 14.09
N GLU A 315 -17.47 -13.35 14.48
CA GLU A 315 -18.60 -13.06 13.60
C GLU A 315 -18.86 -11.55 13.47
N THR A 316 -18.72 -10.82 14.59
CA THR A 316 -18.98 -9.38 14.68
C THR A 316 -17.90 -8.65 15.44
N LEU A 317 -17.55 -7.46 14.96
CA LEU A 317 -16.72 -6.47 15.65
C LEU A 317 -17.57 -5.60 16.56
N SER A 318 -16.95 -4.92 17.52
CA SER A 318 -17.60 -3.86 18.28
C SER A 318 -17.96 -2.67 17.39
N GLU A 319 -18.92 -1.85 17.84
CA GLU A 319 -19.33 -0.65 17.12
C GLU A 319 -18.16 0.34 16.98
N GLU A 320 -17.32 0.44 18.01
CA GLU A 320 -16.12 1.28 18.00
C GLU A 320 -15.12 0.82 16.93
N MET A 321 -14.69 -0.45 16.99
CA MET A 321 -13.71 -1.00 16.04
C MET A 321 -14.25 -0.96 14.61
N THR A 322 -15.56 -1.16 14.42
CA THR A 322 -16.21 -1.07 13.11
C THR A 322 -16.07 0.32 12.49
N LYS A 323 -16.34 1.38 13.28
CA LYS A 323 -16.22 2.77 12.81
C LYS A 323 -14.76 3.13 12.57
N PHE A 324 -13.89 2.81 13.52
CA PHE A 324 -12.46 3.07 13.42
C PHE A 324 -11.83 2.41 12.19
N ASN A 325 -12.08 1.11 11.97
CA ASN A 325 -11.57 0.38 10.81
C ASN A 325 -12.01 0.99 9.48
N TYR A 326 -13.24 1.50 9.38
CA TYR A 326 -13.73 2.18 8.19
C TYR A 326 -13.05 3.54 7.98
N ASN A 327 -12.89 4.31 9.06
CA ASN A 327 -12.30 5.65 9.01
C ASN A 327 -10.80 5.60 8.66
N GLU A 328 -10.04 4.69 9.29
CA GLU A 328 -8.64 4.42 8.96
C GLU A 328 -8.49 4.00 7.50
N LEU A 329 -9.34 3.10 7.01
CA LEU A 329 -9.29 2.68 5.61
C LEU A 329 -9.52 3.87 4.66
N CYS A 330 -10.42 4.79 4.99
CA CYS A 330 -10.64 6.00 4.20
C CYS A 330 -9.40 6.91 4.21
N LEU A 331 -8.82 7.17 5.38
CA LEU A 331 -7.59 7.95 5.52
C LEU A 331 -6.46 7.34 4.68
N ASN A 332 -6.20 6.05 4.88
CA ASN A 332 -5.11 5.34 4.23
C ASN A 332 -5.25 5.39 2.71
N LEU A 333 -6.44 5.08 2.18
CA LEU A 333 -6.68 5.15 0.74
C LEU A 333 -6.62 6.57 0.19
N ASP A 334 -7.07 7.59 0.92
CA ASP A 334 -6.91 8.99 0.52
C ASP A 334 -5.42 9.41 0.47
N LEU A 335 -4.58 8.87 1.35
CA LEU A 335 -3.13 9.14 1.36
C LEU A 335 -2.34 8.28 0.36
N ARG A 336 -2.83 7.09 0.00
CA ARG A 336 -2.01 6.08 -0.68
C ARG A 336 -2.51 5.66 -2.05
N TYR A 337 -3.78 5.86 -2.39
CA TYR A 337 -4.26 5.46 -3.71
C TYR A 337 -3.87 6.50 -4.77
N GLY A 338 -3.04 6.11 -5.73
CA GLY A 338 -2.51 7.03 -6.73
C GLY A 338 -3.53 7.45 -7.77
N LEU A 339 -4.45 6.55 -8.17
CA LEU A 339 -5.35 6.79 -9.31
C LEU A 339 -6.62 7.57 -8.95
N LYS A 340 -6.63 8.34 -7.87
CA LYS A 340 -7.81 9.11 -7.42
C LYS A 340 -8.37 10.00 -8.53
N ASP A 341 -7.52 10.79 -9.18
CA ASP A 341 -7.95 11.72 -10.23
C ASP A 341 -8.45 10.98 -11.48
N THR A 342 -7.73 9.95 -11.92
CA THR A 342 -8.11 9.08 -13.04
C THR A 342 -9.49 8.44 -12.81
N HIS A 343 -9.77 8.03 -11.58
CA HIS A 343 -11.04 7.42 -11.17
C HIS A 343 -12.09 8.42 -10.67
N LYS A 344 -11.79 9.72 -10.68
CA LYS A 344 -12.67 10.79 -10.18
C LYS A 344 -13.14 10.50 -8.74
N ILE A 345 -12.19 10.08 -7.91
CA ILE A 345 -12.33 9.88 -6.47
C ILE A 345 -11.89 11.18 -5.82
N LYS A 346 -12.84 11.86 -5.17
CA LYS A 346 -12.54 13.08 -4.42
C LYS A 346 -12.02 12.75 -3.02
N ASP A 347 -12.73 11.86 -2.36
CA ASP A 347 -12.45 11.33 -1.02
C ASP A 347 -13.02 9.92 -0.94
N PHE A 348 -12.41 9.05 -0.13
CA PHE A 348 -12.79 7.65 -0.06
C PHE A 348 -14.12 7.41 0.68
N ASP A 349 -14.52 8.30 1.60
CA ASP A 349 -15.83 8.21 2.25
C ASP A 349 -16.97 8.31 1.22
N SER A 350 -16.95 9.36 0.41
CA SER A 350 -17.93 9.60 -0.65
C SER A 350 -17.88 8.49 -1.71
N TYR A 351 -16.68 8.01 -2.04
CA TYR A 351 -16.49 6.94 -3.01
C TYR A 351 -17.11 5.61 -2.54
N LEU A 352 -16.77 5.15 -1.35
CA LEU A 352 -17.29 3.91 -0.79
C LEU A 352 -18.80 3.97 -0.55
N ASN A 353 -19.34 5.14 -0.21
CA ASN A 353 -20.78 5.35 -0.16
C ASN A 353 -21.43 5.21 -1.54
N ARG A 354 -20.85 5.84 -2.58
CA ARG A 354 -21.34 5.76 -3.97
C ARG A 354 -21.32 4.34 -4.51
N MET A 355 -20.29 3.55 -4.17
CA MET A 355 -20.18 2.15 -4.55
C MET A 355 -21.07 1.22 -3.71
N GLY A 356 -21.72 1.73 -2.66
CA GLY A 356 -22.58 0.95 -1.78
C GLY A 356 -21.83 0.06 -0.79
N LEU A 357 -20.51 0.28 -0.62
CA LEU A 357 -19.65 -0.49 0.28
C LEU A 357 -19.61 0.08 1.71
N LYS A 358 -19.88 1.38 1.90
CA LYS A 358 -19.89 2.01 3.24
C LYS A 358 -20.77 1.27 4.25
N LYS A 359 -21.97 0.83 3.84
CA LYS A 359 -22.89 0.05 4.70
C LYS A 359 -22.39 -1.36 5.03
N GLU A 360 -21.51 -1.92 4.19
CA GLU A 360 -20.92 -3.24 4.42
C GLU A 360 -19.78 -3.11 5.43
N TYR A 361 -18.93 -2.09 5.25
CA TYR A 361 -17.89 -1.73 6.23
C TYR A 361 -18.46 -1.39 7.60
N LEU A 362 -19.53 -0.60 7.66
CA LEU A 362 -20.19 -0.21 8.91
C LEU A 362 -21.16 -1.27 9.47
N SER A 363 -21.18 -2.49 8.92
CA SER A 363 -22.09 -3.54 9.40
C SER A 363 -21.61 -4.25 10.67
N GLY A 364 -20.32 -4.11 10.99
CA GLY A 364 -19.64 -4.87 12.05
C GLY A 364 -19.47 -6.36 11.76
N ASN A 365 -20.08 -6.91 10.71
CA ASN A 365 -19.95 -8.31 10.35
C ASN A 365 -18.65 -8.55 9.56
N VAL A 366 -17.76 -9.38 10.09
CA VAL A 366 -16.41 -9.58 9.53
C VAL A 366 -16.46 -10.12 8.10
N TYR A 367 -17.34 -11.08 7.81
CA TYR A 367 -17.50 -11.61 6.46
C TYR A 367 -17.93 -10.53 5.45
N ARG A 368 -18.84 -9.63 5.83
CA ARG A 368 -19.29 -8.53 4.96
C ARG A 368 -18.19 -7.49 4.73
N ILE A 369 -17.40 -7.20 5.76
CA ILE A 369 -16.25 -6.28 5.68
C ILE A 369 -15.19 -6.83 4.72
N ASP A 370 -14.79 -8.10 4.86
CA ASP A 370 -13.78 -8.70 3.99
C ASP A 370 -14.27 -8.91 2.56
N LYS A 371 -15.57 -9.19 2.40
CA LYS A 371 -16.18 -9.17 1.07
C LYS A 371 -16.12 -7.80 0.43
N ALA A 372 -16.33 -6.73 1.20
CA ALA A 372 -16.22 -5.36 0.71
C ALA A 372 -14.77 -5.01 0.33
N ASN A 373 -13.75 -5.48 1.07
CA ASN A 373 -12.33 -5.31 0.72
C ASN A 373 -11.99 -5.94 -0.63
N ILE A 374 -12.49 -7.14 -0.91
CA ILE A 374 -12.32 -7.76 -2.22
C ILE A 374 -13.03 -6.97 -3.30
N GLN A 375 -14.31 -6.65 -3.09
CA GLN A 375 -15.09 -5.87 -4.05
C GLN A 375 -14.45 -4.50 -4.33
N LEU A 376 -13.87 -3.85 -3.34
CA LEU A 376 -13.15 -2.60 -3.50
C LEU A 376 -11.96 -2.78 -4.44
N SER A 377 -11.08 -3.73 -4.11
CA SER A 377 -9.80 -3.93 -4.80
C SER A 377 -9.92 -4.50 -6.22
N THR A 378 -10.86 -5.42 -6.47
CA THR A 378 -10.96 -6.13 -7.77
C THR A 378 -12.12 -5.66 -8.65
N ALA A 379 -13.14 -5.01 -8.05
CA ALA A 379 -14.35 -4.65 -8.77
C ALA A 379 -14.60 -3.14 -8.83
N CYS A 380 -14.34 -2.39 -7.76
CA CYS A 380 -14.59 -0.96 -7.71
C CYS A 380 -13.45 -0.17 -8.31
N PHE A 381 -12.21 -0.44 -7.90
CA PHE A 381 -11.04 0.17 -8.53
C PHE A 381 -10.96 -0.23 -9.99
N ALA A 382 -11.07 -1.52 -10.27
CA ALA A 382 -10.94 -2.07 -11.62
C ALA A 382 -9.66 -1.62 -12.34
N ASP A 383 -8.66 -1.16 -11.59
CA ASP A 383 -7.27 -1.11 -12.02
C ASP A 383 -6.61 -2.44 -11.69
N PHE A 384 -5.64 -2.83 -12.49
CA PHE A 384 -5.07 -4.18 -12.45
C PHE A 384 -3.81 -4.30 -11.59
N HIS A 385 -3.43 -3.23 -10.90
CA HIS A 385 -2.43 -3.26 -9.84
C HIS A 385 -3.08 -3.46 -8.47
N SER A 386 -4.35 -3.11 -8.31
CA SER A 386 -5.09 -3.33 -7.08
C SER A 386 -5.67 -4.74 -7.02
N THR A 387 -5.43 -5.43 -5.91
CA THR A 387 -5.97 -6.77 -5.66
C THR A 387 -6.12 -7.02 -4.16
N TYR A 388 -6.98 -7.96 -3.80
CA TYR A 388 -7.02 -8.49 -2.45
C TYR A 388 -5.85 -9.44 -2.23
N VAL A 389 -5.19 -9.33 -1.07
CA VAL A 389 -4.03 -10.16 -0.73
C VAL A 389 -4.41 -11.19 0.33
N CYS A 390 -4.93 -10.75 1.47
CA CYS A 390 -5.29 -11.65 2.55
C CYS A 390 -6.47 -11.15 3.39
N SER A 391 -7.19 -12.09 4.00
CA SER A 391 -8.29 -11.80 4.94
C SER A 391 -7.80 -11.48 6.33
N SER A 392 -8.65 -10.75 7.07
CA SER A 392 -8.55 -10.61 8.51
C SER A 392 -8.43 -12.00 9.14
N PRO A 393 -7.67 -12.15 10.24
CA PRO A 393 -7.63 -13.40 10.98
C PRO A 393 -8.96 -13.69 11.68
N TYR A 394 -9.79 -12.65 11.90
CA TYR A 394 -11.15 -12.82 12.40
C TYR A 394 -12.11 -13.45 11.37
N PHE A 395 -11.72 -13.55 10.11
CA PHE A 395 -12.55 -14.16 9.06
C PHE A 395 -12.58 -15.68 9.19
N ASP A 396 -13.78 -16.25 9.32
CA ASP A 396 -13.97 -17.70 9.43
C ASP A 396 -13.79 -18.41 8.07
N ARG A 397 -12.55 -18.82 7.80
CA ARG A 397 -12.14 -19.61 6.61
C ARG A 397 -12.66 -21.05 6.63
N GLY A 398 -13.04 -21.57 7.79
CA GLY A 398 -13.64 -22.90 7.90
C GLY A 398 -15.10 -22.92 7.42
N LYS A 399 -15.79 -21.79 7.56
CA LYS A 399 -17.19 -21.62 7.16
C LYS A 399 -17.36 -21.02 5.77
N TYR A 400 -16.47 -20.13 5.36
CA TYR A 400 -16.59 -19.39 4.10
C TYR A 400 -15.31 -19.48 3.27
N ASN A 401 -15.48 -19.60 1.96
CA ASN A 401 -14.42 -19.36 1.00
C ASN A 401 -14.77 -18.12 0.17
N ILE A 402 -14.03 -17.04 0.40
CA ILE A 402 -14.37 -15.75 -0.18
C ILE A 402 -14.10 -15.68 -1.69
N MET A 403 -13.31 -16.62 -2.23
CA MET A 403 -13.10 -16.76 -3.67
C MET A 403 -14.33 -17.32 -4.40
N ASP A 404 -15.27 -17.93 -3.67
CA ASP A 404 -16.53 -18.43 -4.24
C ASP A 404 -17.57 -17.32 -4.43
N GLU A 405 -17.28 -16.09 -3.96
CA GLU A 405 -18.20 -14.96 -4.09
C GLU A 405 -18.34 -14.52 -5.56
N PRO A 406 -19.53 -14.61 -6.16
CA PRO A 406 -19.73 -14.26 -7.58
C PRO A 406 -19.43 -12.78 -7.89
N THR A 407 -19.48 -11.93 -6.87
CA THR A 407 -19.18 -10.49 -6.96
C THR A 407 -17.73 -10.15 -6.65
N ALA A 408 -16.88 -11.15 -6.40
CA ALA A 408 -15.48 -10.95 -6.04
C ALA A 408 -14.64 -10.35 -7.16
N ASN A 409 -15.12 -10.29 -8.40
CA ASN A 409 -14.39 -9.71 -9.53
C ASN A 409 -15.34 -8.92 -10.43
N SER A 410 -14.89 -7.77 -10.96
CA SER A 410 -15.68 -7.08 -11.99
C SER A 410 -15.69 -7.85 -13.31
N LYS A 411 -16.71 -7.60 -14.13
CA LYS A 411 -16.74 -8.10 -15.52
C LYS A 411 -15.49 -7.64 -16.30
N THR A 412 -15.06 -6.40 -16.11
CA THR A 412 -13.84 -5.86 -16.73
C THR A 412 -12.61 -6.68 -16.35
N TYR A 413 -12.52 -7.06 -15.08
CA TYR A 413 -11.44 -7.89 -14.56
C TYR A 413 -11.43 -9.28 -15.22
N MET A 414 -12.59 -9.95 -15.25
CA MET A 414 -12.75 -11.26 -15.89
C MET A 414 -12.52 -11.22 -17.41
N ASP A 415 -12.99 -10.17 -18.09
CA ASP A 415 -12.79 -9.99 -19.53
C ASP A 415 -11.30 -9.84 -19.87
N ARG A 416 -10.46 -9.29 -18.98
CA ARG A 416 -9.01 -9.20 -19.20
C ARG A 416 -8.35 -10.59 -19.21
N TYR A 417 -8.67 -11.46 -18.24
CA TYR A 417 -8.15 -12.84 -18.23
C TYR A 417 -8.52 -13.60 -19.50
N LYS A 418 -9.76 -13.41 -19.97
CA LYS A 418 -10.19 -13.99 -21.23
C LYS A 418 -9.38 -13.46 -22.42
N ARG A 419 -9.18 -12.14 -22.52
CA ARG A 419 -8.36 -11.53 -23.58
C ARG A 419 -6.91 -12.03 -23.52
N PHE A 420 -6.35 -12.22 -22.33
CA PHE A 420 -5.03 -12.80 -22.13
C PHE A 420 -4.95 -14.20 -22.75
N ALA A 421 -5.87 -15.10 -22.36
CA ALA A 421 -5.93 -16.46 -22.91
C ALA A 421 -6.11 -16.48 -24.43
N ASP A 422 -7.02 -15.66 -24.96
CA ASP A 422 -7.32 -15.59 -26.39
C ASP A 422 -6.09 -15.14 -27.20
N LYS A 423 -5.37 -14.10 -26.75
CA LYS A 423 -4.21 -13.55 -27.48
C LYS A 423 -2.99 -14.45 -27.41
N THR A 424 -2.74 -15.07 -26.26
CA THR A 424 -1.65 -16.05 -26.13
C THR A 424 -1.93 -17.26 -27.03
N ALA A 425 -3.19 -17.71 -27.13
CA ALA A 425 -3.58 -18.76 -28.07
C ALA A 425 -3.39 -18.36 -29.54
N ILE A 426 -3.78 -17.14 -29.94
CA ILE A 426 -3.56 -16.64 -31.30
C ILE A 426 -2.06 -16.59 -31.61
N ARG A 427 -1.22 -16.06 -30.70
CA ARG A 427 0.22 -16.00 -30.89
C ARG A 427 0.82 -17.38 -31.09
N SER A 428 0.49 -18.32 -30.21
CA SER A 428 0.95 -19.72 -30.30
C SER A 428 0.48 -20.39 -31.59
N SER A 429 -0.72 -20.09 -32.08
CA SER A 429 -1.23 -20.68 -33.33
C SER A 429 -0.50 -20.19 -34.59
N ILE A 430 0.12 -19.00 -34.55
CA ILE A 430 0.81 -18.38 -35.69
C ILE A 430 2.32 -18.61 -35.61
N LEU A 431 2.92 -18.41 -34.44
CA LEU A 431 4.36 -18.51 -34.23
C LEU A 431 4.81 -19.92 -33.83
N GLY A 432 3.93 -20.73 -33.23
CA GLY A 432 4.33 -21.96 -32.57
C GLY A 432 5.11 -21.67 -31.29
N GLU A 433 6.27 -22.31 -31.15
CA GLU A 433 7.24 -22.02 -30.11
C GLU A 433 7.92 -20.68 -30.42
N VAL A 434 7.96 -19.78 -29.42
CA VAL A 434 8.48 -18.43 -29.59
C VAL A 434 9.90 -18.38 -29.06
N GLU A 435 10.86 -18.21 -29.97
CA GLU A 435 12.25 -17.96 -29.61
C GLU A 435 12.39 -16.55 -29.01
N PRO A 436 13.06 -16.38 -27.84
CA PRO A 436 13.29 -15.06 -27.26
C PRO A 436 14.08 -14.12 -28.17
N TYR A 437 14.98 -14.66 -29.01
CA TYR A 437 15.75 -13.93 -30.01
C TYR A 437 15.62 -14.62 -31.37
N GLU A 438 15.02 -13.94 -32.35
CA GLU A 438 14.75 -14.51 -33.67
C GLU A 438 15.23 -13.57 -34.79
N ARG A 439 16.19 -14.01 -35.61
CA ARG A 439 16.62 -13.26 -36.81
C ARG A 439 15.80 -13.64 -38.04
N ARG A 440 15.29 -12.62 -38.73
CA ARG A 440 14.52 -12.69 -39.99
C ARG A 440 15.09 -11.68 -40.99
N GLY A 441 16.05 -12.11 -41.80
CA GLY A 441 16.69 -11.24 -42.79
C GLY A 441 17.51 -10.13 -42.15
N ASP A 442 17.14 -8.88 -42.42
CA ASP A 442 17.74 -7.66 -41.85
C ASP A 442 17.06 -7.17 -40.56
N THR A 443 16.12 -7.97 -40.03
CA THR A 443 15.33 -7.67 -38.84
C THR A 443 15.52 -8.76 -37.79
N VAL A 444 15.61 -8.36 -36.52
CA VAL A 444 15.65 -9.26 -35.35
C VAL A 444 14.44 -8.99 -34.48
N PHE A 445 13.83 -10.04 -33.94
CA PHE A 445 12.79 -9.97 -32.93
C PHE A 445 13.35 -10.35 -31.55
N ILE A 446 13.03 -9.55 -30.54
CA ILE A 446 13.25 -9.86 -29.12
C ILE A 446 11.88 -10.01 -28.48
N THR A 447 11.51 -11.22 -28.04
CA THR A 447 10.14 -11.52 -27.55
C THR A 447 10.18 -12.07 -26.14
N PHE A 448 9.43 -11.46 -25.22
CA PHE A 448 9.36 -11.90 -23.82
C PHE A 448 8.06 -11.45 -23.14
N ASP A 449 7.56 -12.27 -22.21
CA ASP A 449 6.21 -12.12 -21.62
C ASP A 449 6.19 -11.54 -20.20
N GLY A 450 7.35 -11.26 -19.63
CA GLY A 450 7.46 -10.61 -18.33
C GLY A 450 8.88 -10.15 -18.06
N PHE A 451 9.01 -9.10 -17.26
CA PHE A 451 10.31 -8.63 -16.78
C PHE A 451 10.76 -9.46 -15.59
N THR A 452 11.92 -10.08 -15.72
CA THR A 452 12.50 -11.01 -14.76
C THR A 452 13.95 -10.62 -14.50
N ALA A 453 14.37 -10.75 -13.24
CA ALA A 453 15.75 -10.50 -12.83
C ALA A 453 16.16 -11.55 -11.78
N LYS A 454 17.40 -12.03 -11.92
CA LYS A 454 18.15 -12.80 -10.91
C LYS A 454 18.80 -11.86 -9.90
N SER A 455 19.43 -12.44 -8.89
CA SER A 455 20.28 -11.66 -7.99
C SER A 455 21.53 -11.15 -8.72
N LYS A 456 22.05 -9.99 -8.30
CA LYS A 456 23.28 -9.40 -8.86
C LYS A 456 24.43 -10.41 -8.92
N ALA A 457 24.64 -11.17 -7.84
CA ALA A 457 25.74 -12.12 -7.73
C ALA A 457 25.68 -13.21 -8.81
N GLU A 458 24.49 -13.59 -9.26
CA GLU A 458 24.33 -14.60 -10.31
C GLU A 458 24.82 -14.10 -11.66
N TYR A 459 24.64 -12.83 -12.02
CA TYR A 459 25.06 -12.28 -13.32
C TYR A 459 26.56 -12.36 -13.56
N TYR A 460 27.35 -12.22 -12.49
CA TYR A 460 28.82 -12.17 -12.56
C TYR A 460 29.50 -13.51 -12.21
N ASN A 461 28.74 -14.61 -12.14
CA ASN A 461 29.29 -15.94 -11.93
C ASN A 461 29.79 -16.54 -13.26
N GLU A 462 31.05 -16.97 -13.32
CA GLU A 462 31.70 -17.43 -14.56
C GLU A 462 31.11 -18.74 -15.11
N ASN A 463 31.13 -18.90 -16.46
CA ASN A 463 30.87 -20.14 -17.20
C ASN A 463 29.42 -20.67 -17.23
N LYS A 464 28.44 -19.79 -17.38
CA LYS A 464 27.05 -20.20 -17.67
C LYS A 464 26.60 -19.76 -19.06
N GLU A 465 25.85 -20.64 -19.73
CA GLU A 465 25.06 -20.25 -20.89
C GLU A 465 24.03 -19.18 -20.47
N PRO A 466 23.74 -18.19 -21.33
CA PRO A 466 22.76 -17.17 -21.02
C PRO A 466 21.37 -17.80 -20.89
N ASP A 467 20.66 -17.45 -19.83
CA ASP A 467 19.28 -17.82 -19.60
C ASP A 467 18.38 -16.74 -20.19
N LEU A 468 17.87 -17.01 -21.39
CA LEU A 468 17.04 -16.07 -22.13
C LEU A 468 15.63 -15.87 -21.52
N THR A 469 15.32 -16.55 -20.41
CA THR A 469 14.12 -16.26 -19.60
C THR A 469 14.35 -15.15 -18.58
N ASP A 470 15.62 -14.81 -18.29
CA ASP A 470 16.02 -13.60 -17.55
C ASP A 470 16.15 -12.43 -18.52
N THR A 471 15.48 -11.32 -18.22
CA THR A 471 15.41 -10.20 -19.16
C THR A 471 16.74 -9.47 -19.31
N ILE A 472 17.54 -9.38 -18.24
CA ILE A 472 18.85 -8.73 -18.29
C ILE A 472 19.81 -9.54 -19.17
N GLU A 473 19.86 -10.86 -18.98
CA GLU A 473 20.66 -11.76 -19.80
C GLU A 473 20.18 -11.80 -21.26
N LEU A 474 18.86 -11.78 -21.51
CA LEU A 474 18.29 -11.69 -22.87
C LEU A 474 18.76 -10.43 -23.60
N PHE A 475 18.71 -9.25 -22.96
CA PHE A 475 19.13 -8.00 -23.59
C PHE A 475 20.65 -7.92 -23.76
N SER A 476 21.43 -8.39 -22.78
CA SER A 476 22.91 -8.50 -22.89
C SER A 476 23.30 -9.40 -24.07
N TYR A 477 22.73 -10.61 -24.14
CA TYR A 477 22.91 -11.55 -25.24
C TYR A 477 22.53 -10.94 -26.60
N SER A 478 21.40 -10.24 -26.67
CA SER A 478 20.93 -9.59 -27.90
C SER A 478 21.90 -8.52 -28.37
N LEU A 479 22.45 -7.71 -27.47
CA LEU A 479 23.46 -6.70 -27.80
C LEU A 479 24.76 -7.32 -28.30
N GLU A 480 25.23 -8.42 -27.68
CA GLU A 480 26.41 -9.15 -28.13
C GLU A 480 26.23 -9.67 -29.57
N LYS A 481 25.08 -10.30 -29.86
CA LYS A 481 24.73 -10.76 -31.20
C LYS A 481 24.69 -9.61 -32.21
N LEU A 482 23.98 -8.53 -31.91
CA LEU A 482 23.85 -7.37 -32.79
C LEU A 482 25.18 -6.63 -33.02
N LYS A 483 26.15 -6.75 -32.11
CA LYS A 483 27.50 -6.19 -32.24
C LYS A 483 28.40 -7.08 -33.12
N ASN A 484 28.22 -8.39 -33.06
CA ASN A 484 29.11 -9.37 -33.66
C ASN A 484 28.43 -10.12 -34.83
N GLU A 485 27.70 -11.19 -34.53
CA GLU A 485 27.11 -12.13 -35.50
C GLU A 485 26.08 -11.47 -36.44
N ASP A 486 25.27 -10.58 -35.88
CA ASP A 486 24.13 -9.93 -36.53
C ASP A 486 24.41 -8.42 -36.74
N SER A 487 25.67 -8.07 -36.94
CA SER A 487 26.09 -6.67 -37.17
C SER A 487 25.46 -6.06 -38.42
N ASP A 488 25.03 -6.86 -39.39
CA ASP A 488 24.37 -6.45 -40.63
C ASP A 488 22.85 -6.22 -40.49
N VAL A 489 22.24 -6.62 -39.38
CA VAL A 489 20.83 -6.34 -39.06
C VAL A 489 20.61 -4.84 -38.95
N LYS A 490 19.53 -4.33 -39.56
CA LYS A 490 19.15 -2.91 -39.53
C LYS A 490 18.07 -2.63 -38.49
N ASN A 491 17.12 -3.54 -38.31
CA ASN A 491 15.94 -3.32 -37.50
C ASN A 491 15.87 -4.31 -36.32
N VAL A 492 15.45 -3.81 -35.16
CA VAL A 492 15.13 -4.61 -33.98
C VAL A 492 13.67 -4.37 -33.64
N VAL A 493 12.89 -5.44 -33.53
CA VAL A 493 11.49 -5.44 -33.12
C VAL A 493 11.39 -6.06 -31.74
N ILE A 494 10.92 -5.30 -30.76
CA ILE A 494 10.75 -5.79 -29.39
C ILE A 494 9.26 -6.08 -29.16
N ASP A 495 8.94 -7.34 -28.96
CA ASP A 495 7.58 -7.84 -28.88
C ASP A 495 7.15 -8.04 -27.41
N LEU A 496 6.30 -7.11 -26.96
CA LEU A 496 5.75 -7.03 -25.61
C LEU A 496 4.25 -7.35 -25.61
N SER A 497 3.72 -7.91 -26.70
CA SER A 497 2.28 -8.03 -26.93
C SER A 497 1.55 -8.83 -25.85
N CYS A 498 2.25 -9.74 -25.17
CA CYS A 498 1.73 -10.55 -24.07
C CYS A 498 2.45 -10.26 -22.74
N ASN A 499 3.22 -9.17 -22.65
CA ASN A 499 4.03 -8.84 -21.48
C ASN A 499 3.20 -8.15 -20.39
N THR A 500 2.98 -8.81 -19.26
CA THR A 500 2.11 -8.28 -18.19
C THR A 500 2.83 -7.43 -17.14
N GLY A 501 4.13 -7.16 -17.33
CA GLY A 501 4.96 -6.43 -16.37
C GLY A 501 6.02 -7.32 -15.72
N GLY A 502 6.43 -6.96 -14.50
CA GLY A 502 7.41 -7.71 -13.73
C GLY A 502 8.43 -6.80 -13.04
N ASN A 503 9.66 -7.28 -12.90
CA ASN A 503 10.73 -6.62 -12.17
C ASN A 503 11.13 -5.26 -12.79
N SER A 504 11.15 -4.20 -11.98
CA SER A 504 11.47 -2.83 -12.41
C SER A 504 12.94 -2.63 -12.78
N ILE A 505 13.87 -3.33 -12.12
CA ILE A 505 15.32 -3.26 -12.39
C ILE A 505 15.61 -3.83 -13.78
N ALA A 506 15.02 -4.98 -14.11
CA ALA A 506 15.09 -5.56 -15.45
C ALA A 506 14.50 -4.61 -16.52
N CYS A 507 13.40 -3.93 -16.19
CA CYS A 507 12.79 -2.93 -17.08
C CYS A 507 13.73 -1.74 -17.34
N ALA A 508 14.34 -1.20 -16.29
CA ALA A 508 15.30 -0.10 -16.38
C ALA A 508 16.54 -0.49 -17.22
N TYR A 509 17.08 -1.69 -16.99
CA TYR A 509 18.18 -2.24 -17.79
C TYR A 509 17.79 -2.34 -19.27
N ALA A 510 16.63 -2.90 -19.58
CA ALA A 510 16.17 -3.05 -20.95
C ALA A 510 15.95 -1.69 -21.64
N ILE A 511 15.41 -0.68 -20.94
CA ILE A 511 15.29 0.70 -21.45
C ILE A 511 16.67 1.25 -21.82
N TYR A 512 17.65 1.09 -20.93
CA TYR A 512 19.03 1.53 -21.16
C TYR A 512 19.68 0.75 -22.32
N ALA A 513 19.46 -0.57 -22.42
CA ALA A 513 19.96 -1.40 -23.50
C ALA A 513 19.43 -0.95 -24.88
N VAL A 514 18.22 -0.41 -24.95
CA VAL A 514 17.66 0.15 -26.19
C VAL A 514 18.23 1.54 -26.47
N LEU A 515 18.05 2.48 -25.53
CA LEU A 515 18.30 3.91 -25.78
C LEU A 515 19.74 4.36 -25.49
N GLY A 516 20.42 3.72 -24.54
CA GLY A 516 21.66 4.21 -23.93
C GLY A 516 21.43 5.27 -22.85
N SER A 517 20.19 5.39 -22.37
CA SER A 517 19.79 6.26 -21.26
C SER A 517 18.56 5.69 -20.59
N SER A 518 18.51 5.71 -19.26
CA SER A 518 17.31 5.44 -18.48
C SER A 518 16.83 6.76 -17.89
N ASN A 519 15.59 7.14 -18.15
CA ASN A 519 14.99 8.34 -17.54
C ASN A 519 13.58 7.97 -17.11
N ILE A 520 13.46 7.35 -15.94
CA ILE A 520 12.19 6.87 -15.39
C ILE A 520 11.76 7.85 -14.32
N SER A 521 10.59 8.46 -14.49
CA SER A 521 10.09 9.47 -13.57
C SER A 521 8.97 8.91 -12.70
N LEU A 522 9.00 9.19 -11.39
CA LEU A 522 7.92 8.90 -10.46
C LEU A 522 7.38 10.18 -9.86
N LEU A 523 6.06 10.33 -9.84
CA LEU A 523 5.32 11.43 -9.24
C LEU A 523 4.51 10.92 -8.05
N ASN A 524 4.57 11.61 -6.92
CA ASN A 524 3.58 11.46 -5.86
C ASN A 524 2.55 12.59 -5.99
N PRO A 525 1.29 12.32 -6.39
CA PRO A 525 0.31 13.36 -6.63
C PRO A 525 -0.22 14.01 -5.34
N ASN A 526 0.03 13.41 -4.17
CA ASN A 526 -0.40 13.97 -2.89
C ASN A 526 0.59 15.03 -2.36
N THR A 527 1.87 14.91 -2.70
CA THR A 527 2.94 15.84 -2.28
C THR A 527 3.51 16.62 -3.45
N ASN A 528 3.17 16.30 -4.70
CA ASN A 528 3.85 16.76 -5.92
C ASN A 528 5.35 16.42 -6.01
N ALA A 529 5.87 15.56 -5.12
CA ALA A 529 7.25 15.11 -5.20
C ALA A 529 7.49 14.37 -6.52
N LEU A 530 8.66 14.61 -7.13
CA LEU A 530 9.04 14.00 -8.40
C LEU A 530 10.45 13.44 -8.28
N HIS A 531 10.66 12.19 -8.66
CA HIS A 531 11.99 11.61 -8.78
C HIS A 531 12.26 11.20 -10.22
N GLN A 532 13.31 11.74 -10.82
CA GLN A 532 13.83 11.31 -12.12
C GLN A 532 14.99 10.34 -11.90
N ASN A 533 14.70 9.05 -12.00
CA ASN A 533 15.66 7.98 -11.88
C ASN A 533 16.49 7.89 -13.18
N VAL A 534 17.78 8.20 -13.08
CA VAL A 534 18.71 8.19 -14.21
C VAL A 534 19.94 7.38 -13.85
N VAL A 535 20.14 6.26 -14.54
CA VAL A 535 21.26 5.34 -14.30
C VAL A 535 21.98 4.96 -15.59
N GLU A 536 23.26 4.64 -15.44
CA GLU A 536 24.09 3.93 -16.41
C GLU A 536 24.11 2.44 -16.06
N CYS A 537 24.22 1.56 -17.06
CA CYS A 537 24.19 0.10 -16.89
C CYS A 537 25.41 -0.57 -17.53
N ASP A 538 25.88 -1.64 -16.89
CA ASP A 538 26.85 -2.60 -17.45
C ASP A 538 26.09 -3.53 -18.41
N LEU A 539 26.11 -3.20 -19.70
CA LEU A 539 25.28 -3.83 -20.72
C LEU A 539 25.84 -5.16 -21.22
N ASN A 540 27.13 -5.41 -21.04
CA ASN A 540 27.78 -6.68 -21.40
C ASN A 540 28.04 -7.58 -20.19
N LEU A 541 27.66 -7.15 -18.98
CA LEU A 541 27.81 -7.88 -17.72
C LEU A 541 29.26 -8.26 -17.43
N ASP A 542 30.23 -7.43 -17.83
CA ASP A 542 31.66 -7.67 -17.59
C ASP A 542 32.16 -7.10 -16.25
N GLY A 543 31.24 -6.48 -15.48
CA GLY A 543 31.45 -5.87 -14.19
C GLY A 543 31.87 -4.40 -14.29
N LYS A 544 31.95 -3.82 -15.49
CA LYS A 544 32.43 -2.45 -15.71
C LYS A 544 31.51 -1.69 -16.65
N ILE A 545 31.04 -0.55 -16.17
CA ILE A 545 30.35 0.44 -17.01
C ILE A 545 31.40 1.27 -17.77
N ASP A 546 31.54 1.02 -19.06
CA ASP A 546 32.48 1.71 -19.94
C ASP A 546 31.98 1.89 -21.39
N LYS A 547 32.88 2.29 -22.30
CA LYS A 547 32.57 2.57 -23.72
C LYS A 547 32.14 1.34 -24.53
N ASN A 548 32.29 0.14 -23.98
CA ASN A 548 31.90 -1.12 -24.59
C ASN A 548 30.41 -1.40 -24.43
N ASP A 549 29.74 -0.73 -23.47
CA ASP A 549 28.31 -0.77 -23.20
C ASP A 549 27.51 0.04 -24.21
N LYS A 550 27.42 -0.49 -25.43
CA LYS A 550 26.70 0.15 -26.53
C LYS A 550 25.27 -0.36 -26.57
N SER A 551 24.31 0.56 -26.40
CA SER A 551 22.89 0.31 -26.64
C SER A 551 22.59 0.00 -28.11
N MET A 552 21.40 -0.53 -28.39
CA MET A 552 20.94 -0.81 -29.75
C MET A 552 20.92 0.45 -30.63
N LYS A 553 20.53 1.60 -30.05
CA LYS A 553 20.61 2.90 -30.74
C LYS A 553 22.04 3.33 -31.00
N ALA A 554 22.97 3.11 -30.07
CA ALA A 554 24.40 3.39 -30.28
C ALA A 554 25.04 2.46 -31.33
N LEU A 555 24.47 1.27 -31.56
CA LEU A 555 24.81 0.37 -32.66
C LEU A 555 24.15 0.74 -34.00
N GLY A 556 23.37 1.83 -34.05
CA GLY A 556 22.71 2.33 -35.26
C GLY A 556 21.49 1.53 -35.70
N LYS A 557 20.86 0.77 -34.80
CA LYS A 557 19.67 -0.03 -35.12
C LYS A 557 18.39 0.82 -35.09
N ASN A 558 17.48 0.54 -36.03
CA ASN A 558 16.11 1.04 -35.98
C ASN A 558 15.31 0.21 -34.99
N ILE A 559 14.46 0.84 -34.18
CA ILE A 559 13.72 0.16 -33.11
C ILE A 559 12.23 0.24 -33.40
N ALA A 560 11.57 -0.92 -33.42
CA ALA A 560 10.12 -1.03 -33.40
C ALA A 560 9.66 -1.80 -32.15
N LEU A 561 8.47 -1.48 -31.66
CA LEU A 561 7.84 -2.08 -30.50
C LEU A 561 6.51 -2.69 -30.93
N ILE A 562 6.18 -3.89 -30.44
CA ILE A 562 4.82 -4.45 -30.58
C ILE A 562 4.18 -4.46 -29.20
N THR A 563 3.06 -3.75 -29.07
CA THR A 563 2.25 -3.73 -27.84
C THR A 563 0.86 -4.28 -28.07
N SER A 564 0.19 -4.68 -26.99
CA SER A 564 -1.24 -4.92 -26.99
C SER A 564 -1.87 -4.49 -25.66
N ASP A 565 -3.20 -4.58 -25.53
CA ASP A 565 -3.91 -4.30 -24.27
C ASP A 565 -3.51 -5.21 -23.09
N LEU A 566 -2.62 -6.18 -23.32
CA LEU A 566 -1.97 -6.99 -22.27
C LEU A 566 -0.63 -6.40 -21.80
N SER A 567 0.01 -5.55 -22.61
CA SER A 567 1.26 -4.85 -22.30
C SER A 567 1.04 -3.90 -21.11
N PHE A 568 1.33 -4.33 -19.89
CA PHE A 568 0.88 -3.66 -18.66
C PHE A 568 2.02 -3.51 -17.64
N SER A 569 1.92 -2.56 -16.70
CA SER A 569 2.94 -2.33 -15.65
C SER A 569 4.31 -2.06 -16.29
N CYS A 570 5.39 -2.79 -15.97
CA CYS A 570 6.67 -2.68 -16.68
C CYS A 570 6.55 -2.92 -18.21
N GLY A 571 5.60 -3.76 -18.64
CA GLY A 571 5.25 -3.97 -20.06
C GLY A 571 4.60 -2.75 -20.72
N ASN A 572 4.13 -1.79 -19.93
CA ASN A 572 3.66 -0.48 -20.36
C ASN A 572 4.70 0.63 -20.16
N LEU A 573 5.42 0.62 -19.05
CA LEU A 573 6.49 1.56 -18.74
C LEU A 573 7.56 1.54 -19.83
N PHE A 574 8.07 0.37 -20.19
CA PHE A 574 9.10 0.21 -21.21
C PHE A 574 8.74 0.88 -22.54
N PRO A 575 7.62 0.53 -23.20
CA PRO A 575 7.32 1.12 -24.51
C PRO A 575 6.96 2.61 -24.41
N CYS A 576 6.28 3.06 -23.35
CA CYS A 576 6.02 4.48 -23.12
C CYS A 576 7.32 5.26 -22.99
N ASN A 577 8.22 4.81 -22.10
CA ASN A 577 9.46 5.49 -21.81
C ASN A 577 10.34 5.62 -23.06
N ILE A 578 10.48 4.54 -23.81
CA ILE A 578 11.30 4.52 -25.03
C ILE A 578 10.73 5.46 -26.09
N LYS A 579 9.42 5.37 -26.38
CA LYS A 579 8.77 6.18 -27.42
C LYS A 579 8.71 7.67 -27.07
N TYR A 580 8.58 8.02 -25.78
CA TYR A 580 8.56 9.42 -25.36
C TYR A 580 9.94 10.05 -25.32
N ASN A 581 11.01 9.28 -25.08
CA ASN A 581 12.39 9.77 -25.15
C ASN A 581 12.95 9.79 -26.59
N ASP A 582 12.51 8.90 -27.49
CA ASP A 582 12.90 8.90 -28.90
C ASP A 582 11.70 8.75 -29.84
N ALA A 583 11.34 9.85 -30.51
CA ALA A 583 10.23 9.89 -31.44
C ALA A 583 10.43 9.01 -32.70
N ASN A 584 11.67 8.60 -33.00
CA ASN A 584 11.99 7.73 -34.14
C ASN A 584 11.70 6.25 -33.88
N VAL A 585 11.33 5.86 -32.65
CA VAL A 585 10.91 4.50 -32.34
C VAL A 585 9.52 4.27 -32.92
N LEU A 586 9.29 3.15 -33.59
CA LEU A 586 8.00 2.82 -34.20
C LEU A 586 7.17 1.92 -33.27
N ALA A 587 5.98 2.36 -32.88
CA ALA A 587 5.04 1.56 -32.08
C ALA A 587 3.99 0.90 -32.97
N LEU A 588 3.91 -0.43 -32.93
CA LEU A 588 3.02 -1.27 -33.70
C LEU A 588 2.08 -2.05 -32.78
N GLY A 589 0.98 -2.56 -33.33
CA GLY A 589 0.09 -3.46 -32.58
C GLY A 589 -1.15 -2.74 -32.08
N GLN A 590 -1.40 -2.80 -30.78
CA GLN A 590 -2.56 -2.18 -30.16
C GLN A 590 -2.12 -1.33 -28.98
N GLN A 591 -3.03 -0.49 -28.49
CA GLN A 591 -2.77 0.33 -27.31
C GLN A 591 -2.35 -0.56 -26.14
N SER A 592 -1.27 -0.19 -25.45
CA SER A 592 -0.83 -0.93 -24.27
C SER A 592 -1.86 -0.84 -23.14
N GLY A 593 -1.84 -1.80 -22.23
CA GLY A 593 -2.84 -1.95 -21.17
C GLY A 593 -2.75 -0.92 -20.04
N GLY A 594 -1.74 -0.06 -20.01
CA GLY A 594 -1.57 0.94 -18.96
C GLY A 594 -0.86 0.41 -17.71
N GLY A 595 -1.23 0.96 -16.56
CA GLY A 595 -0.60 0.65 -15.27
C GLY A 595 0.58 1.56 -15.02
N ALA A 596 0.31 2.73 -14.43
CA ALA A 596 1.33 3.70 -14.07
C ALA A 596 1.76 3.61 -12.61
N CYS A 597 0.98 3.03 -11.69
CA CYS A 597 1.38 3.01 -10.29
C CYS A 597 2.41 1.92 -9.97
N VAL A 598 3.34 2.22 -9.08
CA VAL A 598 4.04 1.18 -8.31
C VAL A 598 3.02 0.57 -7.36
N ILE A 599 3.09 -0.75 -7.15
CA ILE A 599 2.19 -1.41 -6.20
C ILE A 599 2.51 -0.95 -4.77
N GLY A 600 1.49 -0.81 -3.94
CA GLY A 600 1.64 -0.57 -2.50
C GLY A 600 0.64 -1.41 -1.72
N TYR A 601 0.80 -1.43 -0.39
CA TYR A 601 -0.05 -2.25 0.47
C TYR A 601 -0.79 -1.42 1.50
N VAL A 602 -2.05 -1.77 1.72
CA VAL A 602 -2.96 -1.18 2.70
C VAL A 602 -3.48 -2.29 3.59
N ALA A 603 -3.24 -2.17 4.88
CA ALA A 603 -3.82 -3.05 5.89
C ALA A 603 -5.05 -2.35 6.51
N THR A 604 -6.11 -3.11 6.79
CA THR A 604 -7.20 -2.62 7.63
C THR A 604 -6.82 -2.75 9.10
N ALA A 605 -7.47 -2.00 10.00
CA ALA A 605 -7.26 -2.13 11.45
C ALA A 605 -7.56 -3.54 11.98
N THR A 606 -8.35 -4.32 11.23
CA THR A 606 -8.66 -5.73 11.52
C THR A 606 -7.74 -6.73 10.83
N GLY A 607 -6.70 -6.27 10.13
CA GLY A 607 -5.68 -7.13 9.54
C GLY A 607 -5.96 -7.68 8.13
N SER A 608 -6.95 -7.17 7.40
CA SER A 608 -7.10 -7.53 5.99
C SER A 608 -6.06 -6.77 5.17
N LEU A 609 -5.40 -7.42 4.20
CA LEU A 609 -4.37 -6.81 3.36
C LEU A 609 -4.86 -6.67 1.92
N MET A 610 -4.73 -5.46 1.38
CA MET A 610 -4.97 -5.16 -0.03
C MET A 610 -3.70 -4.61 -0.66
N GLN A 611 -3.44 -5.03 -1.89
CA GLN A 611 -2.51 -4.38 -2.79
C GLN A 611 -3.28 -3.29 -3.55
N ILE A 612 -2.66 -2.14 -3.73
CA ILE A 612 -3.26 -1.00 -4.42
C ILE A 612 -2.31 -0.40 -5.46
N SER A 613 -2.88 0.28 -6.44
CA SER A 613 -2.19 1.31 -7.21
C SER A 613 -1.75 2.44 -6.26
N SER A 614 -0.48 2.43 -5.85
CA SER A 614 0.02 3.35 -4.81
C SER A 614 0.16 4.80 -5.31
N ASN A 615 0.49 5.69 -4.38
CA ASN A 615 0.76 7.10 -4.61
C ASN A 615 2.04 7.34 -5.43
N ASN A 616 2.87 6.31 -5.68
CA ASN A 616 4.03 6.43 -6.56
C ASN A 616 3.64 6.14 -8.01
N GLN A 617 3.37 7.20 -8.79
CA GLN A 617 2.95 7.10 -10.19
C GLN A 617 4.14 7.24 -11.14
N LEU A 618 4.39 6.22 -11.94
CA LEU A 618 5.27 6.30 -13.10
C LEU A 618 4.70 7.29 -14.10
N VAL A 619 5.52 8.24 -14.50
CA VAL A 619 5.23 9.23 -15.54
C VAL A 619 6.37 9.26 -16.54
N SER A 620 6.13 9.80 -17.73
CA SER A 620 7.19 10.13 -18.68
C SER A 620 7.29 11.64 -18.87
N VAL A 621 8.47 12.13 -19.27
CA VAL A 621 8.66 13.56 -19.56
C VAL A 621 8.81 13.74 -21.06
N LYS A 622 7.94 14.56 -21.66
CA LYS A 622 8.02 14.91 -23.08
C LYS A 622 7.95 16.42 -23.24
N ASN A 623 8.96 17.02 -23.86
CA ASN A 623 9.07 18.48 -24.06
C ASN A 623 8.85 19.29 -22.76
N GLY A 624 9.37 18.80 -21.63
CA GLY A 624 9.23 19.45 -20.32
C GLY A 624 7.86 19.30 -19.65
N SER A 625 6.96 18.49 -20.20
CA SER A 625 5.66 18.18 -19.60
C SER A 625 5.58 16.73 -19.15
N LEU A 626 5.06 16.50 -17.94
CA LEU A 626 4.72 15.17 -17.46
C LEU A 626 3.61 14.56 -18.34
N GLN A 627 3.77 13.30 -18.67
CA GLN A 627 2.84 12.49 -19.43
C GLN A 627 2.36 11.36 -18.52
N ASP A 628 1.04 11.30 -18.35
CA ASP A 628 0.37 10.15 -17.77
C ASP A 628 0.51 8.95 -18.72
N ILE A 629 1.00 7.84 -18.19
CA ILE A 629 1.18 6.60 -18.93
C ILE A 629 0.16 5.52 -18.54
N ASP A 630 -0.76 5.81 -17.61
CA ASP A 630 -1.75 4.85 -17.13
C ASP A 630 -2.77 4.49 -18.20
N HIS A 631 -3.01 5.39 -19.16
CA HIS A 631 -3.81 5.12 -20.34
C HIS A 631 -3.12 4.23 -21.38
N GLY A 632 -1.81 3.98 -21.22
CA GLY A 632 -1.02 3.20 -22.16
C GLY A 632 -0.59 3.94 -23.42
N LEU A 633 0.44 3.41 -24.06
CA LEU A 633 0.98 3.87 -25.33
C LEU A 633 0.01 3.56 -26.46
N THR A 634 -0.40 4.60 -27.19
CA THR A 634 -1.11 4.44 -28.46
C THR A 634 -0.10 4.05 -29.57
N PRO A 635 -0.35 3.00 -30.37
CA PRO A 635 0.56 2.61 -31.44
C PRO A 635 0.54 3.65 -32.57
N ASP A 636 1.67 3.84 -33.24
CA ASP A 636 1.74 4.62 -34.48
C ASP A 636 0.94 3.91 -35.59
N ILE A 637 0.99 2.57 -35.63
CA ILE A 637 0.25 1.74 -36.60
C ILE A 637 -0.51 0.64 -35.86
N TYR A 638 -1.84 0.70 -35.95
CA TYR A 638 -2.71 -0.33 -35.39
C TYR A 638 -2.64 -1.63 -36.21
N LEU A 639 -2.38 -2.75 -35.54
CA LEU A 639 -2.42 -4.10 -36.10
C LEU A 639 -3.41 -4.98 -35.32
N THR A 640 -4.15 -5.82 -36.04
CA THR A 640 -4.90 -6.92 -35.43
C THR A 640 -3.95 -7.98 -34.88
N ALA A 641 -4.39 -8.81 -33.93
CA ALA A 641 -3.59 -9.90 -33.37
C ALA A 641 -2.96 -10.82 -34.45
N ASN A 642 -3.70 -11.17 -35.50
CA ASN A 642 -3.15 -12.00 -36.58
C ASN A 642 -2.01 -11.32 -37.34
N ARG A 643 -2.04 -9.99 -37.47
CA ARG A 643 -1.02 -9.21 -38.20
C ARG A 643 0.20 -8.90 -37.35
N MET A 644 0.02 -8.66 -36.05
CA MET A 644 1.15 -8.39 -35.16
C MET A 644 2.04 -9.61 -34.94
N TYR A 645 1.48 -10.83 -35.07
CA TYR A 645 2.23 -12.08 -34.96
C TYR A 645 2.72 -12.64 -36.30
N ASP A 646 2.35 -12.03 -37.43
CA ASP A 646 2.87 -12.40 -38.74
C ASP A 646 4.25 -11.74 -38.91
N ARG A 647 5.32 -12.47 -38.57
CA ARG A 647 6.71 -11.95 -38.58
C ARG A 647 7.12 -11.40 -39.95
N ASP A 648 6.71 -12.06 -41.04
CA ASP A 648 7.04 -11.63 -42.40
C ASP A 648 6.31 -10.32 -42.75
N TYR A 649 5.03 -10.20 -42.36
CA TYR A 649 4.30 -8.94 -42.50
C TYR A 649 4.94 -7.81 -41.69
N VAL A 650 5.33 -8.07 -40.44
CA VAL A 650 5.98 -7.07 -39.58
C VAL A 650 7.33 -6.65 -40.16
N CYS A 651 8.16 -7.58 -40.64
CA CYS A 651 9.44 -7.25 -41.29
C CYS A 651 9.24 -6.28 -42.47
N ASN A 652 8.30 -6.60 -43.37
CA ASN A 652 8.01 -5.76 -44.52
C ASN A 652 7.53 -4.36 -44.10
N LEU A 653 6.64 -4.29 -43.11
CA LEU A 653 6.12 -3.02 -42.60
C LEU A 653 7.23 -2.17 -41.98
N VAL A 654 8.07 -2.77 -41.13
CA VAL A 654 9.18 -2.08 -40.45
C VAL A 654 10.19 -1.54 -41.46
N SER A 655 10.58 -2.34 -42.45
CA SER A 655 11.50 -1.88 -43.50
C SER A 655 10.90 -0.76 -44.34
N GLU A 656 9.60 -0.80 -44.66
CA GLU A 656 8.91 0.29 -45.35
C GLU A 656 8.92 1.59 -44.53
N GLN A 657 8.59 1.52 -43.23
CA GLN A 657 8.51 2.72 -42.39
C GLN A 657 9.87 3.36 -42.11
N PHE A 658 10.95 2.57 -42.01
CA PHE A 658 12.30 3.09 -41.84
C PHE A 658 13.02 3.42 -43.16
N GLY A 659 12.39 3.14 -44.32
CA GLY A 659 12.93 3.47 -45.63
C GLY A 659 14.14 2.62 -46.04
N ASN A 660 14.12 1.34 -45.68
CA ASN A 660 15.26 0.40 -45.77
C ASN A 660 15.29 -0.53 -46.97
#